data_AF-A6F7X7-F1
#
_entry.id   AF-A6F7X7-F1
#
_cell.length_a   1.000
_cell.length_b   1.000
_cell.length_c   1.000
_cell.angle_alpha   90.00
_cell.angle_beta   90.00
_cell.angle_gamma   90.00
#
_symmetry.space_group_name_H-M   'P 1'
#
loop_
_entity.id
_entity.type
_entity.pdbx_description
1 polymer ?
#
loop_
_entity_poly.entity_id
_entity_poly.type
_entity_poly.pdbx_seq_one_letter_code
_entity_poly.pdbx_strand_id
1 'polypeptide(L)'
;MFRDNPLLSQLKQNMRQNTPSVEGTVKGTERGFGFLEADDGESYFIAPPHMKKIMHGDRIKAYIETNGDKTSAEPDTLVEAKLTRFIARISMTKNKLTVLADSPVINMPIRAKLVGLGKQKVNDGDWVVAQLKSHALKDGSFAAEVTGFVATATDPNAPWWVTLARQDLAKDVPAMPDSVEFKDDTTRIDLTDKPFFTIDSASTQDMDDALLIEKTAEGNLKVTVAIADPTSYIPADSELNKIAAERAFTVYLPGRNIPMMPRELSDSVCSLVAGEKRPTLCCTYTIQEDGALAEEFEFFTAWITSQHKLSYTQVSNWIEEVSTEWQPEAQLAEQLQSLATFARHRQQWRKNNAIVFPDQPDYSFELDETGNVLAIHVEHRRIANQMIEETMVAANITAARLFRQNGDVGVFNTHAGFDPEKIDLVVELLTEHGIECTKEHIQSLPGYVELQRTLAEKANPALDSRLRRMQSYSIISASAERHFAMGLDGYATWTSPIRKYGDIINHRLIKATLTNGSAPSATEDEVILMSERRRQHRMAERDISSWLYVDYLTPAVESKQAFEASIMDVNRGGLRVRLLENGAVAFIPASLLHDNKKEVKCLVETGQISIKDQVEYSLGDVIYVNIAEINKEKRNIVAKPVERIAS
;
A
#
# COMPACT_ATOMS: atom_id res chain seq x y z
N MET A 1 -57.90 3.11 -19.06
CA MET A 1 -57.93 4.34 -19.87
C MET A 1 -57.59 5.56 -18.99
N PHE A 2 -56.43 5.54 -18.32
CA PHE A 2 -55.97 6.60 -17.38
C PHE A 2 -54.44 6.77 -17.47
N ARG A 3 -53.85 6.71 -18.67
CA ARG A 3 -52.39 6.85 -18.84
C ARG A 3 -51.93 8.25 -19.26
N ASP A 4 -52.81 9.08 -19.84
CA ASP A 4 -52.44 10.40 -20.38
C ASP A 4 -53.41 11.50 -19.92
N ASN A 5 -53.49 11.76 -18.61
CA ASN A 5 -54.20 12.94 -18.10
C ASN A 5 -53.19 14.06 -17.80
N PRO A 6 -53.14 15.15 -18.58
CA PRO A 6 -52.16 16.22 -18.42
C PRO A 6 -52.24 16.93 -17.06
N LEU A 7 -53.44 17.01 -16.46
CA LEU A 7 -53.63 17.54 -15.10
C LEU A 7 -52.96 16.65 -14.04
N LEU A 8 -52.96 15.33 -14.24
CA LEU A 8 -52.38 14.37 -13.31
C LEU A 8 -50.85 14.34 -13.43
N SER A 9 -50.32 14.55 -14.64
CA SER A 9 -48.89 14.79 -14.89
C SER A 9 -48.42 16.12 -14.28
N GLN A 10 -49.21 17.19 -14.41
CA GLN A 10 -48.91 18.50 -13.86
C GLN A 10 -48.98 18.52 -12.32
N LEU A 11 -49.95 17.81 -11.73
CA LEU A 11 -50.02 17.57 -10.28
C LEU A 11 -48.80 16.80 -9.77
N LYS A 12 -48.39 15.73 -10.46
CA LYS A 12 -47.18 14.97 -10.10
C LYS A 12 -45.90 15.80 -10.21
N GLN A 13 -45.79 16.65 -11.24
CA GLN A 13 -44.65 17.57 -11.37
C GLN A 13 -44.64 18.62 -10.26
N ASN A 14 -45.78 19.23 -9.94
CA ASN A 14 -45.88 20.23 -8.87
C ASN A 14 -45.60 19.61 -7.48
N MET A 15 -46.07 18.39 -7.23
CA MET A 15 -45.75 17.67 -5.99
C MET A 15 -44.24 17.43 -5.88
N ARG A 16 -43.59 16.94 -6.95
CA ARG A 16 -42.14 16.71 -6.98
C ARG A 16 -41.30 17.98 -6.84
N GLN A 17 -41.78 19.12 -7.33
CA GLN A 17 -41.07 20.40 -7.18
C GLN A 17 -41.09 20.94 -5.74
N ASN A 18 -42.09 20.55 -4.94
CA ASN A 18 -42.25 21.01 -3.57
C ASN A 18 -41.74 20.00 -2.52
N THR A 19 -41.34 18.79 -2.92
CA THR A 19 -40.73 17.81 -2.03
C THR A 19 -39.26 18.18 -1.78
N PRO A 20 -38.81 18.24 -0.52
CA PRO A 20 -37.40 18.48 -0.21
C PRO A 20 -36.53 17.42 -0.89
N SER A 21 -35.43 17.85 -1.50
CA SER A 21 -34.48 16.98 -2.17
C SER A 21 -33.07 17.22 -1.65
N VAL A 22 -32.31 16.16 -1.47
CA VAL A 22 -30.91 16.20 -1.03
C VAL A 22 -30.03 15.47 -2.03
N GLU A 23 -28.77 15.89 -2.12
CA GLU A 23 -27.72 15.15 -2.83
C GLU A 23 -26.88 14.36 -1.82
N GLY A 24 -26.40 13.21 -2.25
CA GLY A 24 -25.59 12.35 -1.40
C GLY A 24 -25.06 11.12 -2.11
N THR A 25 -24.32 10.32 -1.38
CA THR A 25 -23.72 9.06 -1.86
C THR A 25 -24.50 7.85 -1.36
N VAL A 26 -24.84 6.95 -2.28
CA VAL A 26 -25.56 5.71 -1.96
C VAL A 26 -24.63 4.72 -1.24
N LYS A 27 -25.06 4.24 -0.08
CA LYS A 27 -24.46 3.13 0.66
C LYS A 27 -25.37 1.91 0.63
N GLY A 28 -25.14 1.03 -0.35
CA GLY A 28 -25.82 -0.27 -0.40
C GLY A 28 -25.41 -1.21 0.75
N THR A 29 -26.33 -2.08 1.17
CA THR A 29 -26.09 -3.15 2.16
C THR A 29 -26.31 -4.53 1.54
N GLU A 30 -25.81 -5.57 2.20
CA GLU A 30 -25.98 -6.96 1.75
C GLU A 30 -27.45 -7.43 1.76
N ARG A 31 -28.31 -6.76 2.52
CA ARG A 31 -29.74 -7.09 2.68
C ARG A 31 -30.62 -6.46 1.59
N GLY A 32 -30.01 -5.80 0.60
CA GLY A 32 -30.70 -5.22 -0.56
C GLY A 32 -31.38 -3.88 -0.32
N PHE A 33 -31.36 -3.34 0.91
CA PHE A 33 -31.64 -1.93 1.17
C PHE A 33 -30.33 -1.12 1.22
N GLY A 34 -30.43 0.19 1.27
CA GLY A 34 -29.27 1.07 1.41
C GLY A 34 -29.59 2.33 2.21
N PHE A 35 -28.62 3.22 2.24
CA PHE A 35 -28.76 4.56 2.78
C PHE A 35 -28.23 5.59 1.79
N LEU A 36 -28.76 6.80 1.84
CA LEU A 36 -28.18 7.97 1.20
C LEU A 36 -27.44 8.76 2.28
N GLU A 37 -26.11 8.74 2.24
CA GLU A 37 -25.29 9.64 3.06
C GLU A 37 -25.29 10.99 2.37
N ALA A 38 -26.10 11.93 2.87
CA ALA A 38 -26.29 13.23 2.28
C ALA A 38 -25.15 14.20 2.62
N ASP A 39 -24.97 15.21 1.79
CA ASP A 39 -23.88 16.19 1.94
C ASP A 39 -24.03 17.05 3.21
N ASP A 40 -25.23 17.10 3.79
CA ASP A 40 -25.51 17.75 5.09
C ASP A 40 -25.14 16.88 6.31
N GLY A 41 -24.64 15.66 6.08
CA GLY A 41 -24.21 14.73 7.12
C GLY A 41 -25.31 13.80 7.64
N GLU A 42 -26.54 13.93 7.16
CA GLU A 42 -27.65 13.04 7.50
C GLU A 42 -27.63 11.75 6.66
N SER A 43 -28.18 10.66 7.20
CA SER A 43 -28.25 9.37 6.52
C SER A 43 -29.71 8.91 6.36
N TYR A 44 -30.18 8.83 5.12
CA TYR A 44 -31.57 8.53 4.81
C TYR A 44 -31.75 7.11 4.30
N PHE A 45 -32.72 6.36 4.84
CA PHE A 45 -32.98 4.98 4.42
C PHE A 45 -33.50 4.91 2.97
N ILE A 46 -32.94 4.00 2.17
CA ILE A 46 -33.39 3.69 0.80
C ILE A 46 -33.95 2.27 0.78
N ALA A 47 -35.24 2.15 0.45
CA ALA A 47 -35.91 0.85 0.42
C ALA A 47 -35.45 -0.05 -0.74
N PRO A 48 -35.53 -1.38 -0.61
CA PRO A 48 -35.07 -2.32 -1.65
C PRO A 48 -35.63 -2.11 -3.06
N PRO A 49 -36.89 -1.70 -3.27
CA PRO A 49 -37.39 -1.41 -4.63
C PRO A 49 -36.65 -0.26 -5.30
N HIS A 50 -36.25 0.76 -4.54
CA HIS A 50 -35.49 1.91 -5.05
C HIS A 50 -34.03 1.56 -5.30
N MET A 51 -33.43 0.69 -4.48
CA MET A 51 -32.08 0.18 -4.68
C MET A 51 -31.88 -0.53 -6.03
N LYS A 52 -32.95 -1.03 -6.67
CA LYS A 52 -32.85 -1.63 -8.02
C LYS A 52 -32.55 -0.63 -9.13
N LYS A 53 -32.65 0.67 -8.87
CA LYS A 53 -32.41 1.74 -9.87
C LYS A 53 -31.04 2.39 -9.75
N ILE A 54 -30.29 2.07 -8.70
CA ILE A 54 -29.02 2.69 -8.31
C ILE A 54 -28.02 1.61 -7.89
N MET A 55 -26.77 1.98 -7.73
CA MET A 55 -25.69 1.12 -7.26
C MET A 55 -25.04 1.71 -6.01
N HIS A 56 -24.37 0.85 -5.25
CA HIS A 56 -23.52 1.29 -4.15
C HIS A 56 -22.44 2.25 -4.67
N GLY A 57 -22.32 3.41 -4.03
CA GLY A 57 -21.34 4.44 -4.31
C GLY A 57 -21.81 5.53 -5.27
N ASP A 58 -22.95 5.36 -5.97
CA ASP A 58 -23.47 6.41 -6.84
C ASP A 58 -23.73 7.70 -6.08
N ARG A 59 -23.41 8.84 -6.70
CA ARG A 59 -23.86 10.14 -6.21
C ARG A 59 -25.19 10.47 -6.88
N ILE A 60 -26.23 10.68 -6.09
CA ILE A 60 -27.58 10.89 -6.58
C ILE A 60 -28.21 12.10 -5.90
N LYS A 61 -29.22 12.66 -6.58
CA LYS A 61 -30.24 13.50 -5.97
C LYS A 61 -31.46 12.64 -5.65
N ALA A 62 -31.97 12.74 -4.44
CA ALA A 62 -33.14 12.01 -3.98
C ALA A 62 -34.15 12.94 -3.32
N TYR A 63 -35.43 12.59 -3.44
CA TYR A 63 -36.50 13.23 -2.70
C TYR A 63 -36.62 12.60 -1.31
N ILE A 64 -36.83 13.44 -0.30
CA ILE A 64 -37.02 12.99 1.08
C ILE A 64 -38.51 12.91 1.39
N GLU A 65 -38.94 11.70 1.74
CA GLU A 65 -40.29 11.41 2.19
C GLU A 65 -40.31 11.12 3.68
N THR A 66 -41.13 11.86 4.43
CA THR A 66 -41.33 11.65 5.86
C THR A 66 -42.73 11.08 6.10
N ASN A 67 -42.79 9.83 6.57
CA ASN A 67 -44.02 9.14 6.93
C ASN A 67 -44.01 8.81 8.43
N GLY A 68 -44.64 9.67 9.24
CA GLY A 68 -44.56 9.59 10.70
C GLY A 68 -43.13 9.86 11.17
N ASP A 69 -42.58 8.98 12.00
CA ASP A 69 -41.20 9.08 12.52
C ASP A 69 -40.13 8.52 11.56
N LYS A 70 -40.54 8.03 10.37
CA LYS A 70 -39.62 7.43 9.40
C LYS A 70 -39.38 8.34 8.22
N THR A 71 -38.11 8.68 8.02
CA THR A 71 -37.62 9.44 6.87
C THR A 71 -36.93 8.49 5.89
N SER A 72 -37.30 8.56 4.61
CA SER A 72 -36.70 7.75 3.54
C SER A 72 -36.35 8.59 2.32
N ALA A 73 -35.36 8.13 1.55
CA ALA A 73 -34.93 8.74 0.31
C ALA A 73 -35.45 7.95 -0.90
N GLU A 74 -36.15 8.62 -1.81
CA GLU A 74 -36.49 8.12 -3.14
C GLU A 74 -35.49 8.67 -4.19
N PRO A 75 -34.67 7.83 -4.83
CA PRO A 75 -33.75 8.24 -5.90
C PRO A 75 -34.48 8.86 -7.10
N ASP A 76 -33.99 10.00 -7.56
CA ASP A 76 -34.55 10.72 -8.71
C ASP A 76 -33.53 10.88 -9.84
N THR A 77 -32.43 11.60 -9.58
CA THR A 77 -31.45 11.96 -10.61
C THR A 77 -30.07 11.39 -10.26
N LEU A 78 -29.42 10.78 -11.25
CA LEU A 78 -28.02 10.36 -11.14
C LEU A 78 -27.11 11.57 -11.37
N VAL A 79 -26.27 11.89 -10.39
CA VAL A 79 -25.25 12.93 -10.54
C VAL A 79 -23.96 12.33 -11.06
N GLU A 80 -23.50 11.24 -10.43
CA GLU A 80 -22.29 10.53 -10.82
C GLU A 80 -22.46 9.03 -10.62
N ALA A 81 -22.18 8.24 -11.66
CA ALA A 81 -22.13 6.79 -11.55
C ALA A 81 -20.80 6.38 -10.94
N LYS A 82 -20.82 5.56 -9.87
CA LYS A 82 -19.57 5.08 -9.29
C LYS A 82 -18.98 3.90 -10.05
N LEU A 83 -19.83 2.97 -10.47
CA LEU A 83 -19.42 1.78 -11.19
C LEU A 83 -19.29 2.08 -12.68
N THR A 84 -18.06 2.14 -13.19
CA THR A 84 -17.77 2.35 -14.62
C THR A 84 -17.11 1.12 -15.22
N ARG A 85 -15.81 0.91 -14.98
CA ARG A 85 -15.06 -0.32 -15.30
C ARG A 85 -15.01 -1.21 -14.06
N PHE A 86 -15.35 -2.49 -14.19
CA PHE A 86 -15.40 -3.41 -13.05
C PHE A 86 -15.09 -4.85 -13.45
N ILE A 87 -14.62 -5.64 -12.48
CA ILE A 87 -14.50 -7.08 -12.62
C ILE A 87 -15.85 -7.72 -12.34
N ALA A 88 -16.20 -8.72 -13.14
CA ALA A 88 -17.43 -9.45 -12.99
C ALA A 88 -17.25 -10.94 -13.28
N ARG A 89 -18.19 -11.74 -12.78
CA ARG A 89 -18.39 -13.12 -13.23
C ARG A 89 -19.48 -13.16 -14.29
N ILE A 90 -19.28 -13.97 -15.32
CA ILE A 90 -20.33 -14.31 -16.29
C ILE A 90 -21.43 -15.09 -15.58
N SER A 91 -22.68 -14.74 -15.86
CA SER A 91 -23.85 -15.51 -15.45
C SER A 91 -24.81 -15.72 -16.62
N MET A 92 -25.08 -16.97 -16.96
CA MET A 92 -25.91 -17.39 -18.08
C MET A 92 -27.28 -17.87 -17.59
N THR A 93 -28.26 -16.97 -17.55
CA THR A 93 -29.64 -17.32 -17.13
C THR A 93 -30.56 -17.35 -18.34
N LYS A 94 -31.21 -18.51 -18.62
CA LYS A 94 -32.18 -18.68 -19.73
C LYS A 94 -31.64 -18.20 -21.10
N ASN A 95 -30.41 -18.56 -21.45
CA ASN A 95 -29.67 -18.12 -22.64
C ASN A 95 -29.45 -16.60 -22.77
N LYS A 96 -29.60 -15.84 -21.69
CA LYS A 96 -29.23 -14.42 -21.65
C LYS A 96 -27.93 -14.24 -20.89
N LEU A 97 -26.99 -13.54 -21.53
CA LEU A 97 -25.74 -13.14 -20.92
C LEU A 97 -26.00 -12.02 -19.91
N THR A 98 -25.64 -12.27 -18.66
CA THR A 98 -25.56 -11.29 -17.60
C THR A 98 -24.19 -11.34 -16.94
N VAL A 99 -23.84 -10.30 -16.22
CA VAL A 99 -22.62 -10.24 -15.41
C VAL A 99 -22.98 -9.87 -13.97
N LEU A 100 -22.26 -10.47 -13.03
CA LEU A 100 -22.35 -10.17 -11.60
C LEU A 100 -21.07 -9.45 -11.20
N ALA A 101 -21.20 -8.19 -10.76
CA ALA A 101 -20.05 -7.42 -10.31
C ALA A 101 -19.38 -8.12 -9.12
N ASP A 102 -18.05 -8.10 -9.10
CA ASP A 102 -17.25 -8.66 -8.01
C ASP A 102 -17.24 -7.71 -6.80
N SER A 103 -18.38 -7.64 -6.11
CA SER A 103 -18.63 -6.72 -5.02
C SER A 103 -19.53 -7.37 -3.97
N PRO A 104 -19.25 -7.19 -2.67
CA PRO A 104 -20.07 -7.75 -1.60
C PRO A 104 -21.48 -7.12 -1.53
N VAL A 105 -21.67 -5.94 -2.12
CA VAL A 105 -22.91 -5.13 -2.00
C VAL A 105 -23.65 -4.93 -3.33
N ILE A 106 -23.00 -5.21 -4.48
CA ILE A 106 -23.65 -5.14 -5.80
C ILE A 106 -23.97 -6.57 -6.25
N ASN A 107 -25.15 -7.05 -5.87
CA ASN A 107 -25.59 -8.44 -6.09
C ASN A 107 -26.61 -8.60 -7.24
N MET A 108 -26.92 -7.53 -7.98
CA MET A 108 -27.88 -7.56 -9.07
C MET A 108 -27.22 -8.02 -10.39
N PRO A 109 -27.81 -8.98 -11.12
CA PRO A 109 -27.37 -9.32 -12.47
C PRO A 109 -27.52 -8.15 -13.44
N ILE A 110 -26.44 -7.77 -14.11
CA ILE A 110 -26.43 -6.72 -15.12
C ILE A 110 -26.47 -7.38 -16.50
N ARG A 111 -27.42 -6.99 -17.37
CA ARG A 111 -27.48 -7.52 -18.74
C ARG A 111 -26.22 -7.09 -19.49
N ALA A 112 -25.57 -8.03 -20.18
CA ALA A 112 -24.33 -7.74 -20.87
C ALA A 112 -24.33 -8.17 -22.34
N LYS A 113 -23.42 -7.58 -23.11
CA LYS A 113 -23.02 -8.02 -24.46
C LYS A 113 -21.51 -8.24 -24.50
N LEU A 114 -21.04 -9.13 -25.35
CA LEU A 114 -19.61 -9.35 -25.57
C LEU A 114 -19.10 -8.36 -26.61
N VAL A 115 -18.05 -7.60 -26.27
CA VAL A 115 -17.40 -6.64 -27.16
C VAL A 115 -15.88 -6.79 -27.01
N GLY A 116 -15.13 -6.80 -28.11
CA GLY A 116 -13.66 -6.84 -28.04
C GLY A 116 -13.03 -8.17 -27.63
N LEU A 117 -13.81 -9.26 -27.49
CA LEU A 117 -13.30 -10.59 -27.13
C LEU A 117 -12.81 -11.45 -28.32
N GLY A 118 -12.95 -10.95 -29.56
CA GLY A 118 -12.57 -11.71 -30.75
C GLY A 118 -13.23 -13.08 -30.83
N LYS A 119 -12.43 -14.16 -30.89
CA LYS A 119 -12.90 -15.56 -30.92
C LYS A 119 -12.99 -16.21 -29.54
N GLN A 120 -12.64 -15.48 -28.46
CA GLN A 120 -12.65 -16.02 -27.10
C GLN A 120 -14.08 -16.38 -26.69
N LYS A 121 -14.29 -17.65 -26.32
CA LYS A 121 -15.55 -18.10 -25.73
C LYS A 121 -15.56 -17.79 -24.23
N VAL A 122 -16.73 -17.49 -23.69
CA VAL A 122 -16.95 -17.30 -22.26
C VAL A 122 -18.01 -18.29 -21.78
N ASN A 123 -17.79 -18.84 -20.59
CA ASN A 123 -18.66 -19.80 -19.93
C ASN A 123 -19.24 -19.20 -18.64
N ASP A 124 -20.26 -19.85 -18.09
CA ASP A 124 -20.82 -19.47 -16.79
C ASP A 124 -19.73 -19.53 -15.70
N GLY A 125 -19.67 -18.49 -14.87
CA GLY A 125 -18.66 -18.34 -13.82
C GLY A 125 -17.32 -17.75 -14.24
N ASP A 126 -17.02 -17.62 -15.53
CA ASP A 126 -15.75 -17.04 -16.00
C ASP A 126 -15.59 -15.58 -15.54
N TRP A 127 -14.36 -15.20 -15.24
CA TRP A 127 -13.99 -13.85 -14.82
C TRP A 127 -13.72 -12.96 -16.03
N VAL A 128 -14.30 -11.76 -16.00
CA VAL A 128 -14.19 -10.79 -17.09
C VAL A 128 -14.08 -9.35 -16.58
N VAL A 129 -13.53 -8.48 -17.44
CA VAL A 129 -13.65 -7.03 -17.30
C VAL A 129 -14.92 -6.58 -18.02
N ALA A 130 -15.75 -5.82 -17.33
CA ALA A 130 -16.96 -5.22 -17.88
C ALA A 130 -16.94 -3.69 -17.73
N GLN A 131 -17.62 -3.01 -18.66
CA GLN A 131 -17.88 -1.58 -18.59
C GLN A 131 -19.38 -1.34 -18.54
N LEU A 132 -19.83 -0.55 -17.56
CA LEU A 132 -21.21 -0.10 -17.48
C LEU A 132 -21.46 0.90 -18.61
N LYS A 133 -22.45 0.61 -19.47
CA LYS A 133 -22.83 1.48 -20.60
C LYS A 133 -24.16 2.18 -20.39
N SER A 134 -25.01 1.61 -19.53
CA SER A 134 -26.33 2.13 -19.26
C SER A 134 -26.66 2.03 -17.78
N HIS A 135 -27.24 3.09 -17.24
CA HIS A 135 -27.57 3.23 -15.82
C HIS A 135 -29.08 3.37 -15.62
N ALA A 136 -29.66 2.64 -14.65
CA ALA A 136 -31.12 2.58 -14.53
C ALA A 136 -31.81 3.92 -14.22
N LEU A 137 -31.21 4.80 -13.42
CA LEU A 137 -31.73 6.17 -13.23
C LEU A 137 -31.76 7.03 -14.49
N LYS A 138 -30.88 6.79 -15.47
CA LYS A 138 -30.76 7.61 -16.69
C LYS A 138 -31.51 6.99 -17.87
N ASP A 139 -31.38 5.68 -18.03
CA ASP A 139 -31.79 4.95 -19.23
C ASP A 139 -32.90 3.91 -18.96
N GLY A 140 -33.34 3.78 -17.71
CA GLY A 140 -34.40 2.85 -17.28
C GLY A 140 -33.93 1.41 -17.01
N SER A 141 -32.71 1.04 -17.36
CA SER A 141 -32.12 -0.26 -16.99
C SER A 141 -30.60 -0.22 -16.89
N PHE A 142 -30.01 -1.22 -16.23
CA PHE A 142 -28.56 -1.42 -16.24
C PHE A 142 -28.14 -2.32 -17.40
N ALA A 143 -27.13 -1.89 -18.14
CA ALA A 143 -26.48 -2.71 -19.16
C ALA A 143 -24.97 -2.48 -19.20
N ALA A 144 -24.23 -3.54 -19.47
CA ALA A 144 -22.78 -3.54 -19.56
C ALA A 144 -22.28 -4.16 -20.87
N GLU A 145 -21.03 -3.86 -21.19
CA GLU A 145 -20.26 -4.56 -22.21
C GLU A 145 -19.12 -5.31 -21.55
N VAL A 146 -18.98 -6.59 -21.85
CA VAL A 146 -17.80 -7.37 -21.47
C VAL A 146 -16.70 -7.00 -22.45
N THR A 147 -15.62 -6.40 -21.96
CA THR A 147 -14.54 -5.84 -22.77
C THR A 147 -13.25 -6.66 -22.74
N GLY A 148 -13.13 -7.63 -21.84
CA GLY A 148 -11.95 -8.48 -21.74
C GLY A 148 -12.18 -9.74 -20.92
N PHE A 149 -11.54 -10.84 -21.32
CA PHE A 149 -11.50 -12.08 -20.55
C PHE A 149 -10.35 -12.03 -19.54
N VAL A 150 -10.59 -12.49 -18.31
CA VAL A 150 -9.59 -12.46 -17.24
C VAL A 150 -9.10 -13.86 -16.91
N ALA A 151 -10.01 -14.76 -16.53
CA ALA A 151 -9.68 -16.11 -16.11
C ALA A 151 -10.91 -17.02 -16.21
N THR A 152 -10.69 -18.33 -16.33
CA THR A 152 -11.80 -19.30 -16.26
C THR A 152 -12.32 -19.41 -14.82
N ALA A 153 -13.54 -19.91 -14.64
CA ALA A 153 -14.13 -20.13 -13.31
C ALA A 153 -13.28 -21.04 -12.40
N THR A 154 -12.50 -21.96 -12.99
CA THR A 154 -11.69 -22.97 -12.29
C THR A 154 -10.18 -22.69 -12.38
N ASP A 155 -9.78 -21.51 -12.88
CA ASP A 155 -8.36 -21.16 -12.96
C ASP A 155 -7.81 -20.96 -11.54
N PRO A 156 -6.84 -21.76 -11.08
CA PRO A 156 -6.27 -21.60 -9.74
C PRO A 156 -5.51 -20.27 -9.58
N ASN A 157 -5.09 -19.64 -10.69
CA ASN A 157 -4.45 -18.32 -10.69
C ASN A 157 -5.47 -17.16 -10.78
N ALA A 158 -6.78 -17.44 -10.77
CA ALA A 158 -7.81 -16.41 -10.81
C ALA A 158 -7.61 -15.29 -9.77
N PRO A 159 -7.18 -15.53 -8.51
CA PRO A 159 -6.93 -14.46 -7.54
C PRO A 159 -5.96 -13.38 -8.05
N TRP A 160 -4.87 -13.77 -8.73
CA TRP A 160 -3.91 -12.83 -9.30
C TRP A 160 -4.48 -12.10 -10.50
N TRP A 161 -5.07 -12.82 -11.45
CA TRP A 161 -5.58 -12.23 -12.70
C TRP A 161 -6.74 -11.27 -12.46
N VAL A 162 -7.66 -11.65 -11.58
CA VAL A 162 -8.79 -10.80 -11.16
C VAL A 162 -8.28 -9.53 -10.50
N THR A 163 -7.31 -9.66 -9.61
CA THR A 163 -6.80 -8.51 -8.86
C THR A 163 -6.01 -7.54 -9.75
N LEU A 164 -5.12 -8.06 -10.60
CA LEU A 164 -4.38 -7.24 -11.57
C LEU A 164 -5.34 -6.52 -12.52
N ALA A 165 -6.32 -7.24 -13.07
CA ALA A 165 -7.32 -6.65 -13.95
C ALA A 165 -8.17 -5.60 -13.21
N ARG A 166 -8.53 -5.82 -11.94
CA ARG A 166 -9.30 -4.87 -11.12
C ARG A 166 -8.55 -3.55 -10.95
N GLN A 167 -7.26 -3.63 -10.62
CA GLN A 167 -6.41 -2.46 -10.39
C GLN A 167 -5.81 -1.89 -11.69
N ASP A 168 -6.15 -2.45 -12.85
CA ASP A 168 -5.64 -2.06 -14.17
C ASP A 168 -4.10 -2.09 -14.25
N LEU A 169 -3.53 -3.15 -13.66
CA LEU A 169 -2.10 -3.42 -13.64
C LEU A 169 -1.74 -4.42 -14.75
N ALA A 170 -0.52 -4.25 -15.29
CA ALA A 170 0.01 -5.16 -16.28
C ALA A 170 0.09 -6.59 -15.74
N LYS A 171 -0.28 -7.56 -16.58
CA LYS A 171 -0.17 -9.00 -16.27
C LYS A 171 1.17 -9.57 -16.74
N ASP A 172 1.67 -9.10 -17.87
CA ASP A 172 2.80 -9.69 -18.56
C ASP A 172 4.12 -8.98 -18.22
N VAL A 173 5.20 -9.72 -18.31
CA VAL A 173 6.56 -9.16 -18.21
C VAL A 173 6.87 -8.39 -19.50
N PRO A 174 7.51 -7.20 -19.44
CA PRO A 174 7.93 -6.50 -20.65
C PRO A 174 8.85 -7.37 -21.51
N ALA A 175 8.67 -7.33 -22.82
CA ALA A 175 9.55 -8.04 -23.74
C ALA A 175 10.95 -7.41 -23.74
N MET A 176 11.98 -8.26 -23.78
CA MET A 176 13.35 -7.81 -23.98
C MET A 176 13.54 -7.37 -25.43
N PRO A 177 14.13 -6.19 -25.71
CA PRO A 177 14.53 -5.80 -27.06
C PRO A 177 15.63 -6.72 -27.61
N ASP A 178 15.73 -6.83 -28.94
CA ASP A 178 16.74 -7.68 -29.62
C ASP A 178 18.19 -7.34 -29.23
N SER A 179 18.45 -6.08 -28.87
CA SER A 179 19.73 -5.63 -28.36
C SER A 179 19.55 -4.54 -27.31
N VAL A 180 20.19 -4.71 -26.15
CA VAL A 180 20.34 -3.66 -25.14
C VAL A 180 21.81 -3.26 -25.09
N GLU A 181 22.10 -2.08 -25.61
CA GLU A 181 23.46 -1.54 -25.64
C GLU A 181 23.73 -0.73 -24.38
N PHE A 182 24.96 -0.82 -23.88
CA PHE A 182 25.47 0.09 -22.87
C PHE A 182 25.65 1.48 -23.48
N LYS A 183 24.87 2.45 -23.01
CA LYS A 183 24.83 3.85 -23.47
C LYS A 183 25.01 4.78 -22.27
N ASP A 184 26.26 5.02 -21.92
CA ASP A 184 26.63 5.92 -20.83
C ASP A 184 27.96 6.61 -21.13
N ASP A 185 27.93 7.93 -21.19
CA ASP A 185 29.08 8.77 -21.49
C ASP A 185 29.86 9.20 -20.22
N THR A 186 29.44 8.75 -19.03
CA THR A 186 30.12 9.07 -17.78
C THR A 186 31.43 8.27 -17.62
N THR A 187 32.46 8.93 -17.09
CA THR A 187 33.71 8.26 -16.71
C THR A 187 33.49 7.41 -15.46
N ARG A 188 33.69 6.10 -15.57
CA ARG A 188 33.50 5.15 -14.48
C ARG A 188 34.81 4.80 -13.79
N ILE A 189 34.85 4.97 -12.48
CA ILE A 189 35.95 4.49 -11.63
C ILE A 189 35.93 2.96 -11.58
N ASP A 190 37.07 2.30 -11.76
CA ASP A 190 37.15 0.86 -11.58
C ASP A 190 37.34 0.52 -10.09
N LEU A 191 36.33 -0.07 -9.48
CA LEU A 191 36.32 -0.54 -8.10
C LEU A 191 36.09 -2.06 -8.02
N THR A 192 36.37 -2.79 -9.11
CA THR A 192 36.12 -4.25 -9.17
C THR A 192 36.95 -5.05 -8.16
N ASP A 193 38.10 -4.54 -7.73
CA ASP A 193 38.95 -5.17 -6.70
C ASP A 193 38.48 -4.89 -5.26
N LYS A 194 37.53 -3.98 -5.05
CA LYS A 194 37.04 -3.62 -3.71
C LYS A 194 36.04 -4.67 -3.19
N PRO A 195 35.99 -4.92 -1.86
CA PRO A 195 35.17 -5.99 -1.27
C PRO A 195 33.70 -5.59 -1.11
N PHE A 196 33.05 -5.24 -2.23
CA PHE A 196 31.61 -5.00 -2.26
C PHE A 196 30.83 -6.30 -2.01
N PHE A 197 29.70 -6.20 -1.34
CA PHE A 197 28.77 -7.32 -1.11
C PHE A 197 27.32 -6.83 -1.13
N THR A 198 26.38 -7.75 -1.37
CA THR A 198 24.93 -7.49 -1.27
C THR A 198 24.31 -8.26 -0.11
N ILE A 199 23.24 -7.75 0.50
CA ILE A 199 22.44 -8.46 1.51
C ILE A 199 20.96 -8.32 1.15
N ASP A 200 20.31 -9.44 0.83
CA ASP A 200 18.92 -9.48 0.38
C ASP A 200 18.14 -10.65 1.00
N SER A 201 16.87 -10.82 0.62
CA SER A 201 16.20 -12.10 0.84
C SER A 201 16.85 -13.16 -0.05
N ALA A 202 16.93 -14.42 0.42
CA ALA A 202 17.60 -15.49 -0.32
C ALA A 202 17.02 -15.73 -1.73
N SER A 203 15.72 -15.46 -1.90
CA SER A 203 15.00 -15.58 -3.18
C SER A 203 15.21 -14.40 -4.14
N THR A 204 15.75 -13.27 -3.68
CA THR A 204 15.95 -12.06 -4.50
C THR A 204 16.87 -12.35 -5.68
N GLN A 205 16.49 -11.86 -6.87
CA GLN A 205 17.28 -11.96 -8.10
C GLN A 205 17.65 -10.57 -8.66
N ASP A 206 16.94 -9.53 -8.23
CA ASP A 206 17.03 -8.14 -8.68
C ASP A 206 17.76 -7.27 -7.65
N MET A 207 18.95 -7.68 -7.20
CA MET A 207 19.76 -6.92 -6.23
C MET A 207 20.12 -5.52 -6.78
N ASP A 208 19.55 -4.48 -6.18
CA ASP A 208 19.76 -3.08 -6.52
C ASP A 208 21.05 -2.51 -5.88
N ASP A 209 21.38 -2.93 -4.66
CA ASP A 209 22.41 -2.27 -3.84
C ASP A 209 23.55 -3.19 -3.39
N ALA A 210 24.76 -2.65 -3.40
CA ALA A 210 25.97 -3.25 -2.85
C ALA A 210 26.71 -2.27 -1.97
N LEU A 211 27.36 -2.78 -0.92
CA LEU A 211 27.96 -1.97 0.14
C LEU A 211 29.46 -2.21 0.28
N LEU A 212 30.18 -1.15 0.58
CA LEU A 212 31.57 -1.15 1.03
C LEU A 212 31.70 -0.22 2.24
N ILE A 213 32.33 -0.71 3.31
CA ILE A 213 32.51 0.03 4.56
C ILE A 213 34.01 0.17 4.85
N GLU A 214 34.46 1.38 5.06
CA GLU A 214 35.86 1.72 5.36
C GLU A 214 35.91 2.58 6.63
N LYS A 215 37.00 2.47 7.42
CA LYS A 215 37.28 3.39 8.53
C LYS A 215 38.15 4.53 8.02
N THR A 216 37.80 5.78 8.33
CA THR A 216 38.64 6.95 8.00
C THR A 216 39.87 7.00 8.92
N ALA A 217 40.81 7.89 8.61
CA ALA A 217 41.97 8.12 9.46
C ALA A 217 41.60 8.61 10.87
N GLU A 218 40.47 9.32 11.03
CA GLU A 218 39.93 9.70 12.34
C GLU A 218 39.12 8.59 13.03
N GLY A 219 38.98 7.42 12.40
CA GLY A 219 38.21 6.29 12.95
C GLY A 219 36.71 6.33 12.66
N ASN A 220 36.22 7.33 11.92
CA ASN A 220 34.82 7.43 11.50
C ASN A 220 34.48 6.34 10.47
N LEU A 221 33.21 5.96 10.39
CA LEU A 221 32.74 4.98 9.41
C LEU A 221 32.32 5.67 8.11
N LYS A 222 33.03 5.35 7.05
CA LYS A 222 32.75 5.77 5.67
C LYS A 222 32.05 4.62 4.95
N VAL A 223 30.91 4.91 4.35
CA VAL A 223 30.13 3.94 3.59
C VAL A 223 30.07 4.38 2.14
N THR A 224 30.39 3.45 1.24
CA THR A 224 30.13 3.58 -0.19
C THR A 224 28.97 2.67 -0.54
N VAL A 225 27.87 3.28 -0.96
CA VAL A 225 26.70 2.59 -1.50
C VAL A 225 26.80 2.60 -3.01
N ALA A 226 26.83 1.42 -3.62
CA ALA A 226 26.84 1.24 -5.07
C ALA A 226 25.48 0.69 -5.51
N ILE A 227 24.76 1.45 -6.32
CA ILE A 227 23.43 1.10 -6.82
C ILE A 227 23.51 0.71 -8.29
N ALA A 228 22.83 -0.37 -8.65
CA ALA A 228 22.64 -0.82 -10.04
C ALA A 228 22.20 0.34 -10.94
N ASP A 229 22.75 0.39 -12.15
CA ASP A 229 22.56 1.53 -13.03
C ASP A 229 21.80 1.18 -14.31
N PRO A 230 20.47 0.98 -14.24
CA PRO A 230 19.66 0.70 -15.43
C PRO A 230 19.65 1.89 -16.40
N THR A 231 19.96 3.11 -15.96
CA THR A 231 20.01 4.27 -16.84
C THR A 231 21.14 4.20 -17.87
N SER A 232 22.17 3.37 -17.62
CA SER A 232 23.19 3.05 -18.62
C SER A 232 22.69 2.16 -19.76
N TYR A 233 21.51 1.57 -19.65
CA TYR A 233 20.91 0.70 -20.66
C TYR A 233 19.60 1.26 -21.22
N ILE A 234 19.01 2.24 -20.52
CA ILE A 234 17.68 2.78 -20.81
C ILE A 234 17.78 4.30 -21.03
N PRO A 235 18.01 4.74 -22.28
CA PRO A 235 17.93 6.14 -22.65
C PRO A 235 16.55 6.74 -22.34
N ALA A 236 16.50 8.04 -22.05
CA ALA A 236 15.26 8.73 -21.65
C ALA A 236 14.17 8.72 -22.74
N ASP A 237 14.56 8.71 -24.02
CA ASP A 237 13.68 8.69 -25.18
C ASP A 237 13.34 7.27 -25.68
N SER A 238 13.88 6.23 -25.03
CA SER A 238 13.69 4.83 -25.44
C SER A 238 12.29 4.30 -25.15
N GLU A 239 11.89 3.26 -25.88
CA GLU A 239 10.61 2.56 -25.63
C GLU A 239 10.60 1.86 -24.26
N LEU A 240 11.74 1.33 -23.83
CA LEU A 240 11.89 0.77 -22.47
C LEU A 240 11.61 1.82 -21.40
N ASN A 241 12.03 3.06 -21.60
CA ASN A 241 11.73 4.14 -20.66
C ASN A 241 10.22 4.41 -20.56
N LYS A 242 9.51 4.43 -21.70
CA LYS A 242 8.06 4.65 -21.70
C LYS A 242 7.33 3.53 -20.98
N ILE A 243 7.73 2.27 -21.19
CA ILE A 243 7.17 1.12 -20.49
C ILE A 243 7.44 1.22 -18.98
N ALA A 244 8.67 1.57 -18.59
CA ALA A 244 9.02 1.76 -17.18
C ALA A 244 8.21 2.91 -16.54
N ALA A 245 8.02 4.02 -17.24
CA ALA A 245 7.22 5.16 -16.81
C ALA A 245 5.74 4.78 -16.61
N GLU A 246 5.15 4.06 -17.57
CA GLU A 246 3.75 3.61 -17.52
C GLU A 246 3.47 2.68 -16.32
N ARG A 247 4.43 1.80 -16.02
CA ARG A 247 4.36 0.85 -14.91
C ARG A 247 4.72 1.48 -13.56
N ALA A 248 5.63 2.44 -13.55
CA ALA A 248 6.21 3.16 -12.41
C ALA A 248 6.93 2.31 -11.34
N PHE A 249 6.48 1.08 -11.08
CA PHE A 249 7.03 0.18 -10.07
C PHE A 249 6.99 -1.28 -10.55
N THR A 250 7.85 -2.13 -9.99
CA THR A 250 7.63 -3.58 -10.02
C THR A 250 6.44 -3.91 -9.10
N VAL A 251 5.52 -4.76 -9.57
CA VAL A 251 4.42 -5.27 -8.73
C VAL A 251 4.91 -6.51 -7.99
N TYR A 252 4.96 -6.48 -6.66
CA TYR A 252 5.21 -7.67 -5.84
C TYR A 252 3.89 -8.15 -5.25
N LEU A 253 3.51 -9.38 -5.57
CA LEU A 253 2.33 -10.07 -5.07
C LEU A 253 2.80 -11.37 -4.39
N PRO A 254 2.01 -11.93 -3.45
CA PRO A 254 2.29 -13.26 -2.91
C PRO A 254 2.60 -14.27 -4.03
N GLY A 255 3.79 -14.89 -3.96
CA GLY A 255 4.29 -15.88 -4.93
C GLY A 255 4.54 -15.41 -6.37
N ARG A 256 4.40 -14.11 -6.70
CA ARG A 256 4.63 -13.61 -8.06
C ARG A 256 5.04 -12.15 -8.09
N ASN A 257 6.08 -11.82 -8.85
CA ASN A 257 6.39 -10.45 -9.23
C ASN A 257 6.09 -10.17 -10.71
N ILE A 258 5.75 -8.92 -11.01
CA ILE A 258 5.60 -8.39 -12.36
C ILE A 258 6.58 -7.24 -12.50
N PRO A 259 7.77 -7.49 -13.07
CA PRO A 259 8.81 -6.50 -13.23
C PRO A 259 8.35 -5.23 -13.95
N MET A 260 8.88 -4.10 -13.52
CA MET A 260 8.76 -2.81 -14.20
C MET A 260 9.42 -2.83 -15.59
N MET A 261 10.48 -3.63 -15.73
CA MET A 261 11.34 -3.72 -16.92
C MET A 261 11.48 -5.20 -17.34
N PRO A 262 12.06 -5.52 -18.51
CA PRO A 262 12.26 -6.91 -18.92
C PRO A 262 13.04 -7.71 -17.86
N ARG A 263 12.64 -8.95 -17.61
CA ARG A 263 13.24 -9.79 -16.56
C ARG A 263 14.73 -9.98 -16.73
N GLU A 264 15.20 -10.16 -17.96
CA GLU A 264 16.62 -10.30 -18.26
C GLU A 264 17.41 -9.02 -17.92
N LEU A 265 16.80 -7.85 -18.12
CA LEU A 265 17.40 -6.58 -17.76
C LEU A 265 17.46 -6.39 -16.24
N SER A 266 16.38 -6.71 -15.51
CA SER A 266 16.30 -6.57 -14.05
C SER A 266 17.14 -7.60 -13.30
N ASP A 267 16.95 -8.89 -13.60
CA ASP A 267 17.44 -10.02 -12.80
C ASP A 267 18.85 -10.46 -13.22
N SER A 268 19.37 -9.97 -14.34
CA SER A 268 20.69 -10.35 -14.85
C SER A 268 21.56 -9.14 -15.20
N VAL A 269 21.20 -8.35 -16.21
CA VAL A 269 22.07 -7.29 -16.76
C VAL A 269 22.34 -6.18 -15.74
N CYS A 270 21.30 -5.70 -15.05
CA CYS A 270 21.44 -4.64 -14.06
C CYS A 270 21.76 -5.16 -12.66
N SER A 271 21.23 -6.35 -12.29
CA SER A 271 21.41 -6.91 -10.96
C SER A 271 22.90 -7.04 -10.59
N LEU A 272 23.23 -6.69 -9.34
CA LEU A 272 24.57 -6.76 -8.78
C LEU A 272 24.95 -8.20 -8.36
N VAL A 273 24.86 -9.11 -9.33
CA VAL A 273 25.19 -10.54 -9.16
C VAL A 273 26.65 -10.70 -8.76
N ALA A 274 26.90 -11.61 -7.81
CA ALA A 274 28.24 -11.89 -7.32
C ALA A 274 29.16 -12.43 -8.43
N GLY A 275 30.40 -11.94 -8.46
CA GLY A 275 31.45 -12.36 -9.40
C GLY A 275 31.39 -11.70 -10.78
N GLU A 276 30.39 -10.85 -11.05
CA GLU A 276 30.27 -10.17 -12.35
C GLU A 276 30.56 -8.67 -12.28
N LYS A 277 31.19 -8.13 -13.33
CA LYS A 277 31.43 -6.69 -13.48
C LYS A 277 30.11 -6.00 -13.83
N ARG A 278 29.72 -5.02 -13.02
CA ARG A 278 28.45 -4.28 -13.17
C ARG A 278 28.65 -2.77 -13.11
N PRO A 279 27.90 -1.99 -13.91
CA PRO A 279 27.92 -0.55 -13.81
C PRO A 279 27.04 -0.10 -12.65
N THR A 280 27.55 0.83 -11.85
CA THR A 280 26.83 1.40 -10.72
C THR A 280 26.88 2.92 -10.70
N LEU A 281 25.83 3.51 -10.13
CA LEU A 281 25.88 4.85 -9.58
C LEU A 281 26.21 4.71 -8.10
N CYS A 282 27.23 5.40 -7.63
CA CYS A 282 27.72 5.28 -6.26
C CYS A 282 27.53 6.59 -5.50
N CYS A 283 27.36 6.46 -4.19
CA CYS A 283 27.46 7.57 -3.24
C CYS A 283 28.35 7.14 -2.08
N THR A 284 29.26 8.03 -1.70
CA THR A 284 30.11 7.86 -0.53
C THR A 284 29.78 8.93 0.50
N TYR A 285 29.57 8.52 1.73
CA TYR A 285 29.32 9.43 2.86
C TYR A 285 29.90 8.85 4.15
N THR A 286 30.15 9.72 5.11
CA THR A 286 30.72 9.37 6.42
C THR A 286 29.72 9.69 7.53
N ILE A 287 29.68 8.87 8.58
CA ILE A 287 28.98 9.22 9.81
C ILE A 287 29.96 9.71 10.88
N GLN A 288 29.51 10.69 11.65
CA GLN A 288 30.19 11.16 12.85
C GLN A 288 30.02 10.15 13.99
N GLU A 289 30.77 10.34 15.08
CA GLU A 289 30.76 9.44 16.25
C GLU A 289 29.34 9.26 16.83
N ASP A 290 28.54 10.33 16.86
CA ASP A 290 27.15 10.34 17.34
C ASP A 290 26.14 9.71 16.36
N GLY A 291 26.60 9.28 15.19
CA GLY A 291 25.78 8.73 14.11
C GLY A 291 25.18 9.79 13.17
N ALA A 292 25.47 11.08 13.32
CA ALA A 292 25.06 12.10 12.36
C ALA A 292 25.75 11.89 11.01
N LEU A 293 25.06 12.16 9.90
CA LEU A 293 25.71 12.20 8.60
C LEU A 293 26.60 13.44 8.51
N ALA A 294 27.85 13.26 8.08
CA ALA A 294 28.72 14.37 7.70
C ALA A 294 28.07 15.22 6.59
N GLU A 295 28.49 16.48 6.48
CA GLU A 295 28.02 17.38 5.42
C GLU A 295 28.57 16.97 4.05
N GLU A 296 29.81 16.46 4.03
CA GLU A 296 30.48 16.01 2.80
C GLU A 296 29.99 14.62 2.39
N PHE A 297 29.62 14.52 1.11
CA PHE A 297 29.29 13.28 0.41
C PHE A 297 29.73 13.42 -1.05
N GLU A 298 29.96 12.30 -1.73
CA GLU A 298 30.42 12.28 -3.11
C GLU A 298 29.61 11.27 -3.93
N PHE A 299 28.99 11.75 -5.01
CA PHE A 299 28.39 10.89 -6.03
C PHE A 299 29.36 10.67 -7.18
N PHE A 300 29.42 9.46 -7.74
CA PHE A 300 30.24 9.13 -8.90
C PHE A 300 29.73 7.87 -9.59
N THR A 301 30.12 7.62 -10.85
CA THR A 301 29.83 6.34 -11.52
C THR A 301 31.02 5.40 -11.41
N ALA A 302 30.75 4.11 -11.27
CA ALA A 302 31.79 3.10 -11.10
C ALA A 302 31.47 1.79 -11.83
N TRP A 303 32.50 0.97 -11.98
CA TRP A 303 32.37 -0.46 -12.19
C TRP A 303 32.69 -1.18 -10.89
N ILE A 304 31.82 -2.10 -10.46
CA ILE A 304 32.07 -2.94 -9.29
C ILE A 304 31.96 -4.42 -9.66
N THR A 305 32.47 -5.26 -8.77
CA THR A 305 32.15 -6.69 -8.75
C THR A 305 31.76 -7.04 -7.32
N SER A 306 30.50 -7.42 -7.11
CA SER A 306 30.08 -7.93 -5.80
C SER A 306 30.82 -9.24 -5.55
N GLN A 307 31.50 -9.37 -4.41
CA GLN A 307 32.25 -10.57 -4.06
C GLN A 307 31.35 -11.61 -3.40
N HIS A 308 30.25 -11.17 -2.78
CA HIS A 308 29.37 -12.02 -1.98
C HIS A 308 27.90 -11.64 -2.18
N LYS A 309 27.04 -12.65 -2.38
CA LYS A 309 25.58 -12.54 -2.25
C LYS A 309 25.20 -13.12 -0.89
N LEU A 310 24.70 -12.28 0.01
CA LEU A 310 24.34 -12.68 1.37
C LEU A 310 22.83 -12.62 1.57
N SER A 311 22.32 -13.44 2.51
CA SER A 311 20.92 -13.35 2.93
C SER A 311 20.77 -12.65 4.28
N TYR A 312 19.65 -11.93 4.48
CA TYR A 312 19.31 -11.31 5.76
C TYR A 312 19.37 -12.31 6.93
N THR A 313 18.82 -13.50 6.74
CA THR A 313 18.79 -14.55 7.76
C THR A 313 20.19 -15.01 8.14
N GLN A 314 21.04 -15.28 7.14
CA GLN A 314 22.41 -15.75 7.34
C GLN A 314 23.27 -14.72 8.08
N VAL A 315 23.21 -13.46 7.66
CA VAL A 315 23.95 -12.37 8.31
C VAL A 315 23.43 -12.12 9.72
N SER A 316 22.11 -12.09 9.92
CA SER A 316 21.54 -11.88 11.25
C SER A 316 21.89 -13.02 12.19
N ASN A 317 21.78 -14.27 11.75
CA ASN A 317 22.15 -15.45 12.54
C ASN A 317 23.62 -15.41 13.01
N TRP A 318 24.52 -14.92 12.15
CA TRP A 318 25.93 -14.80 12.49
C TRP A 318 26.19 -13.65 13.47
N ILE A 319 25.68 -12.45 13.20
CA ILE A 319 25.89 -11.26 14.06
C ILE A 319 25.25 -11.43 15.45
N GLU A 320 24.10 -12.08 15.51
CA GLU A 320 23.35 -12.32 16.76
C GLU A 320 23.80 -13.60 17.49
N GLU A 321 24.83 -14.30 16.97
CA GLU A 321 25.37 -15.55 17.54
C GLU A 321 24.33 -16.67 17.70
N VAL A 322 23.29 -16.67 16.86
CA VAL A 322 22.18 -17.65 16.89
C VAL A 322 22.56 -18.97 16.21
N SER A 323 23.45 -18.93 15.21
CA SER A 323 23.91 -20.13 14.48
C SER A 323 25.37 -20.02 14.07
N THR A 324 26.04 -21.17 13.98
CA THR A 324 27.42 -21.31 13.49
C THR A 324 27.52 -22.00 12.12
N GLU A 325 26.39 -22.31 11.49
CA GLU A 325 26.33 -23.04 10.20
C GLU A 325 27.06 -22.31 9.07
N TRP A 326 27.04 -20.98 9.09
CA TRP A 326 27.79 -20.14 8.17
C TRP A 326 28.70 -19.19 8.95
N GLN A 327 29.92 -19.00 8.45
CA GLN A 327 30.90 -18.06 8.98
C GLN A 327 31.52 -17.29 7.81
N PRO A 328 31.53 -15.94 7.84
CA PRO A 328 32.23 -15.14 6.85
C PRO A 328 33.75 -15.28 7.01
N GLU A 329 34.48 -15.15 5.91
CA GLU A 329 35.94 -14.97 5.95
C GLU A 329 36.31 -13.64 6.62
N ALA A 330 37.56 -13.51 7.07
CA ALA A 330 37.99 -12.39 7.92
C ALA A 330 37.67 -10.99 7.34
N GLN A 331 37.89 -10.78 6.04
CA GLN A 331 37.61 -9.49 5.39
C GLN A 331 36.11 -9.19 5.38
N LEU A 332 35.27 -10.17 5.04
CA LEU A 332 33.82 -9.99 5.06
C LEU A 332 33.29 -9.84 6.50
N ALA A 333 33.86 -10.55 7.46
CA ALA A 333 33.51 -10.41 8.88
C ALA A 333 33.73 -8.98 9.38
N GLU A 334 34.86 -8.36 9.01
CA GLU A 334 35.16 -6.96 9.34
C GLU A 334 34.18 -5.99 8.69
N GLN A 335 33.82 -6.21 7.41
CA GLN A 335 32.81 -5.41 6.71
C GLN A 335 31.46 -5.47 7.42
N LEU A 336 30.97 -6.67 7.74
CA LEU A 336 29.67 -6.89 8.39
C LEU A 336 29.64 -6.32 9.82
N GLN A 337 30.71 -6.45 10.59
CA GLN A 337 30.82 -5.83 11.92
C GLN A 337 30.84 -4.31 11.86
N SER A 338 31.55 -3.75 10.88
CA SER A 338 31.60 -2.30 10.67
C SER A 338 30.23 -1.77 10.24
N LEU A 339 29.52 -2.48 9.36
CA LEU A 339 28.16 -2.14 8.95
C LEU A 339 27.15 -2.28 10.10
N ALA A 340 27.28 -3.29 10.97
CA ALA A 340 26.45 -3.40 12.17
C ALA A 340 26.70 -2.23 13.15
N THR A 341 27.95 -1.81 13.29
CA THR A 341 28.31 -0.63 14.09
C THR A 341 27.72 0.64 13.50
N PHE A 342 27.84 0.84 12.19
CA PHE A 342 27.20 1.93 11.46
C PHE A 342 25.69 1.97 11.73
N ALA A 343 25.00 0.84 11.58
CA ALA A 343 23.55 0.75 11.77
C ALA A 343 23.13 1.14 13.20
N ARG A 344 23.85 0.66 14.21
CA ARG A 344 23.58 1.02 15.62
C ARG A 344 23.73 2.51 15.87
N HIS A 345 24.81 3.13 15.36
CA HIS A 345 25.04 4.57 15.51
C HIS A 345 23.95 5.38 14.80
N ARG A 346 23.59 5.01 13.57
CA ARG A 346 22.52 5.66 12.80
C ARG A 346 21.15 5.55 13.47
N GLN A 347 20.79 4.36 13.97
CA GLN A 347 19.54 4.14 14.70
C GLN A 347 19.46 4.99 15.96
N GLN A 348 20.54 5.02 16.75
CA GLN A 348 20.60 5.82 17.97
C GLN A 348 20.45 7.31 17.64
N TRP A 349 21.12 7.79 16.59
CA TRP A 349 20.96 9.15 16.12
C TRP A 349 19.52 9.44 15.69
N ARG A 350 18.91 8.57 14.88
CA ARG A 350 17.53 8.75 14.39
C ARG A 350 16.50 8.69 15.50
N LYS A 351 16.68 7.85 16.52
CA LYS A 351 15.78 7.80 17.69
C LYS A 351 15.73 9.13 18.43
N ASN A 352 16.84 9.87 18.45
CA ASN A 352 16.95 11.13 19.18
C ASN A 352 16.62 12.36 18.32
N ASN A 353 16.85 12.29 17.01
CA ASN A 353 16.81 13.45 16.11
C ASN A 353 15.80 13.33 14.96
N ALA A 354 15.21 12.16 14.75
CA ALA A 354 14.29 11.87 13.68
C ALA A 354 13.12 11.01 14.21
N ILE A 355 12.36 10.38 13.31
CA ILE A 355 11.29 9.45 13.69
C ILE A 355 11.64 8.05 13.20
N VAL A 356 11.53 7.09 14.12
CA VAL A 356 11.70 5.65 13.88
C VAL A 356 10.35 5.00 14.16
N PHE A 357 9.83 4.26 13.19
CA PHE A 357 8.55 3.57 13.34
C PHE A 357 8.70 2.33 14.22
N PRO A 358 7.65 1.94 14.97
CA PRO A 358 7.61 0.66 15.63
C PRO A 358 7.73 -0.48 14.61
N ASP A 359 8.49 -1.51 14.98
CA ASP A 359 8.64 -2.70 14.14
C ASP A 359 7.28 -3.42 14.02
N GLN A 360 6.91 -3.73 12.79
CA GLN A 360 5.81 -4.63 12.46
C GLN A 360 6.42 -5.78 11.67
N PRO A 361 6.10 -7.05 11.98
CA PRO A 361 6.57 -8.16 11.17
C PRO A 361 5.92 -8.11 9.79
N ASP A 362 6.68 -8.53 8.80
CA ASP A 362 6.17 -8.83 7.47
C ASP A 362 5.63 -10.27 7.46
N TYR A 363 4.68 -10.55 6.57
CA TYR A 363 4.09 -11.87 6.42
C TYR A 363 4.30 -12.36 4.98
N SER A 364 5.04 -13.44 4.82
CA SER A 364 5.34 -14.02 3.51
C SER A 364 4.55 -15.30 3.29
N PHE A 365 3.99 -15.44 2.09
CA PHE A 365 3.20 -16.60 1.70
C PHE A 365 4.09 -17.63 1.01
N GLU A 366 4.14 -18.84 1.55
CA GLU A 366 4.69 -20.00 0.87
C GLU A 366 3.58 -20.69 0.08
N LEU A 367 3.74 -20.75 -1.25
CA LEU A 367 2.74 -21.30 -2.16
C LEU A 367 3.26 -22.55 -2.87
N ASP A 368 2.37 -23.50 -3.14
CA ASP A 368 2.66 -24.62 -4.04
C ASP A 368 2.61 -24.20 -5.52
N GLU A 369 2.98 -25.12 -6.42
CA GLU A 369 2.99 -24.87 -7.88
C GLU A 369 1.62 -24.50 -8.46
N THR A 370 0.54 -24.85 -7.76
CA THR A 370 -0.83 -24.53 -8.16
C THR A 370 -1.34 -23.23 -7.52
N GLY A 371 -0.57 -22.61 -6.63
CA GLY A 371 -0.92 -21.36 -5.95
C GLY A 371 -1.68 -21.54 -4.63
N ASN A 372 -1.76 -22.75 -4.08
CA ASN A 372 -2.34 -22.94 -2.74
C ASN A 372 -1.33 -22.52 -1.67
N VAL A 373 -1.83 -21.98 -0.55
CA VAL A 373 -0.99 -21.57 0.59
C VAL A 373 -0.58 -22.80 1.40
N LEU A 374 0.73 -23.08 1.45
CA LEU A 374 1.32 -24.13 2.30
C LEU A 374 1.52 -23.61 3.72
N ALA A 375 2.08 -22.41 3.84
CA ALA A 375 2.36 -21.75 5.11
C ALA A 375 2.37 -20.23 4.92
N ILE A 376 2.23 -19.51 6.03
CA ILE A 376 2.45 -18.07 6.09
C ILE A 376 3.51 -17.84 7.16
N HIS A 377 4.65 -17.31 6.75
CA HIS A 377 5.80 -17.10 7.62
C HIS A 377 5.80 -15.69 8.18
N VAL A 378 6.12 -15.56 9.47
CA VAL A 378 6.28 -14.28 10.14
C VAL A 378 7.74 -13.87 10.05
N GLU A 379 8.02 -12.83 9.26
CA GLU A 379 9.36 -12.31 9.04
C GLU A 379 9.59 -11.10 9.93
N HIS A 380 10.43 -11.28 10.95
CA HIS A 380 10.82 -10.19 11.84
C HIS A 380 11.99 -9.41 11.26
N ARG A 381 11.91 -8.08 11.36
CA ARG A 381 13.01 -7.17 11.08
C ARG A 381 14.16 -7.43 12.07
N ARG A 382 15.27 -7.97 11.58
CA ARG A 382 16.48 -8.30 12.37
C ARG A 382 17.66 -7.38 12.01
N ILE A 383 18.82 -7.60 12.64
CA ILE A 383 19.98 -6.71 12.49
C ILE A 383 20.43 -6.53 11.03
N ALA A 384 20.38 -7.57 10.19
CA ALA A 384 20.77 -7.43 8.79
C ALA A 384 19.79 -6.55 8.00
N ASN A 385 18.47 -6.63 8.27
CA ASN A 385 17.48 -5.74 7.66
C ASN A 385 17.73 -4.29 8.08
N GLN A 386 18.00 -4.08 9.36
CA GLN A 386 18.33 -2.79 9.93
C GLN A 386 19.60 -2.17 9.33
N MET A 387 20.63 -2.99 9.08
CA MET A 387 21.88 -2.58 8.45
C MET A 387 21.66 -2.02 7.04
N ILE A 388 20.89 -2.73 6.22
CA ILE A 388 20.56 -2.26 4.87
C ILE A 388 19.64 -1.03 4.94
N GLU A 389 18.60 -1.04 5.78
CA GLU A 389 17.66 0.08 5.89
C GLU A 389 18.35 1.39 6.26
N GLU A 390 19.19 1.41 7.31
CA GLU A 390 19.88 2.63 7.72
C GLU A 390 20.88 3.14 6.68
N THR A 391 21.46 2.22 5.91
CA THR A 391 22.37 2.56 4.82
C THR A 391 21.59 3.19 3.66
N MET A 392 20.47 2.60 3.24
CA MET A 392 19.63 3.17 2.19
C MET A 392 18.97 4.49 2.61
N VAL A 393 18.54 4.62 3.86
CA VAL A 393 18.00 5.89 4.38
C VAL A 393 19.07 6.98 4.34
N ALA A 394 20.30 6.68 4.75
CA ALA A 394 21.41 7.63 4.66
C ALA A 394 21.72 8.05 3.22
N ALA A 395 21.82 7.08 2.31
CA ALA A 395 22.02 7.34 0.88
C ALA A 395 20.90 8.20 0.27
N ASN A 396 19.64 7.95 0.63
CA ASN A 396 18.52 8.73 0.12
C ASN A 396 18.47 10.17 0.70
N ILE A 397 18.99 10.37 1.93
CA ILE A 397 19.18 11.71 2.51
C ILE A 397 20.26 12.48 1.73
N THR A 398 21.37 11.85 1.36
CA THR A 398 22.43 12.53 0.59
C THR A 398 21.96 12.92 -0.81
N ALA A 399 21.14 12.11 -1.47
CA ALA A 399 20.51 12.49 -2.74
C ALA A 399 19.58 13.70 -2.59
N ALA A 400 18.77 13.75 -1.52
CA ALA A 400 17.93 14.93 -1.24
C ALA A 400 18.78 16.20 -0.99
N ARG A 401 19.91 16.06 -0.28
CA ARG A 401 20.87 17.17 -0.08
C ARG A 401 21.49 17.63 -1.40
N LEU A 402 21.87 16.70 -2.28
CA LEU A 402 22.40 17.02 -3.61
C LEU A 402 21.39 17.83 -4.42
N PHE A 403 20.13 17.38 -4.50
CA PHE A 403 19.10 18.09 -5.28
C PHE A 403 18.81 19.49 -4.70
N ARG A 404 18.84 19.64 -3.37
CA ARG A 404 18.75 20.96 -2.72
C ARG A 404 19.86 21.92 -3.13
N GLN A 405 21.07 21.42 -3.26
CA GLN A 405 22.22 22.21 -3.72
C GLN A 405 22.12 22.56 -5.22
N ASN A 406 21.30 21.84 -5.98
CA ASN A 406 21.21 21.92 -7.44
C ASN A 406 19.80 22.32 -7.93
N GLY A 407 19.12 23.22 -7.21
CA GLY A 407 17.88 23.85 -7.67
C GLY A 407 16.57 23.15 -7.31
N ASP A 408 16.60 22.23 -6.33
CA ASP A 408 15.42 21.53 -5.79
C ASP A 408 14.64 20.68 -6.80
N VAL A 409 15.33 20.22 -7.85
CA VAL A 409 14.76 19.38 -8.89
C VAL A 409 15.10 17.91 -8.64
N GLY A 410 14.08 17.08 -8.41
CA GLY A 410 14.23 15.65 -8.13
C GLY A 410 12.89 14.98 -7.86
N VAL A 411 12.88 13.66 -7.77
CA VAL A 411 11.71 12.90 -7.30
C VAL A 411 11.87 12.67 -5.80
N PHE A 412 11.07 13.37 -5.01
CA PHE A 412 11.06 13.31 -3.55
C PHE A 412 9.87 12.48 -3.05
N ASN A 413 10.04 11.83 -1.90
CA ASN A 413 8.91 11.39 -1.09
C ASN A 413 8.74 12.44 0.02
N THR A 414 7.55 13.00 0.15
CA THR A 414 7.26 14.09 1.10
C THR A 414 6.10 13.70 2.00
N HIS A 415 6.03 14.32 3.18
CA HIS A 415 4.95 14.08 4.12
C HIS A 415 4.72 15.35 4.95
N ALA A 416 3.53 15.94 4.85
CA ALA A 416 3.21 17.25 5.43
C ALA A 416 2.98 17.26 6.96
N GLY A 417 2.97 16.08 7.61
CA GLY A 417 2.71 15.97 9.04
C GLY A 417 1.22 15.76 9.29
N PHE A 418 0.61 16.60 10.12
CA PHE A 418 -0.85 16.61 10.28
C PHE A 418 -1.53 17.31 9.11
N ASP A 419 -2.74 16.86 8.78
CA ASP A 419 -3.60 17.51 7.79
C ASP A 419 -3.88 18.96 8.22
N PRO A 420 -3.58 19.97 7.39
CA PRO A 420 -3.78 21.38 7.73
C PRO A 420 -5.20 21.70 8.20
N GLU A 421 -6.22 21.02 7.68
CA GLU A 421 -7.62 21.23 8.07
C GLU A 421 -7.95 20.65 9.45
N LYS A 422 -7.07 19.78 9.99
CA LYS A 422 -7.27 19.08 11.27
C LYS A 422 -6.32 19.55 12.37
N ILE A 423 -5.42 20.50 12.09
CA ILE A 423 -4.43 20.99 13.06
C ILE A 423 -5.08 21.45 14.37
N ASP A 424 -6.19 22.17 14.30
CA ASP A 424 -6.88 22.69 15.48
C ASP A 424 -7.42 21.56 16.35
N LEU A 425 -8.06 20.57 15.72
CA LEU A 425 -8.55 19.37 16.38
C LEU A 425 -7.42 18.53 17.00
N VAL A 426 -6.25 18.48 16.36
CA VAL A 426 -5.06 17.80 16.89
C VAL A 426 -4.60 18.47 18.17
N VAL A 427 -4.48 19.80 18.19
CA VAL A 427 -4.05 20.55 19.38
C VAL A 427 -5.05 20.40 20.53
N GLU A 428 -6.34 20.49 20.24
CA GLU A 428 -7.40 20.25 21.23
C GLU A 428 -7.28 18.84 21.82
N LEU A 429 -7.16 17.82 20.96
CA LEU A 429 -7.02 16.43 21.39
C LEU A 429 -5.78 16.18 22.25
N LEU A 430 -4.64 16.77 21.88
CA LEU A 430 -3.40 16.66 22.65
C LEU A 430 -3.56 17.31 24.03
N THR A 431 -4.22 18.48 24.09
CA THR A 431 -4.49 19.20 25.33
C THR A 431 -5.40 18.40 26.26
N GLU A 432 -6.45 17.77 25.74
CA GLU A 432 -7.32 16.85 26.50
C GLU A 432 -6.54 15.70 27.16
N HIS A 433 -5.43 15.28 26.56
CA HIS A 433 -4.54 14.22 27.06
C HIS A 433 -3.34 14.75 27.85
N GLY A 434 -3.37 16.03 28.22
CA GLY A 434 -2.34 16.70 29.01
C GLY A 434 -1.00 16.84 28.26
N ILE A 435 -1.05 17.04 26.94
CA ILE A 435 0.10 17.38 26.09
C ILE A 435 -0.11 18.80 25.59
N GLU A 436 0.60 19.76 26.17
CA GLU A 436 0.54 21.16 25.73
C GLU A 436 1.45 21.37 24.50
N CYS A 437 0.87 21.82 23.39
CA CYS A 437 1.62 22.19 22.19
C CYS A 437 0.89 23.30 21.41
N THR A 438 1.64 24.13 20.68
CA THR A 438 1.05 25.13 19.78
C THR A 438 0.93 24.59 18.36
N LYS A 439 0.13 25.27 17.52
CA LYS A 439 0.01 24.93 16.09
C LYS A 439 1.37 25.03 15.39
N GLU A 440 2.10 26.11 15.67
CA GLU A 440 3.43 26.36 15.08
C GLU A 440 4.43 25.27 15.47
N HIS A 441 4.33 24.77 16.71
CA HIS A 441 5.19 23.69 17.19
C HIS A 441 4.98 22.41 16.38
N ILE A 442 3.73 21.93 16.25
CA ILE A 442 3.43 20.67 15.55
C ILE A 442 3.55 20.77 14.01
N GLN A 443 3.55 21.99 13.47
CA GLN A 443 3.81 22.28 12.06
C GLN A 443 5.29 22.49 11.74
N SER A 444 6.15 22.62 12.76
CA SER A 444 7.60 22.63 12.57
C SER A 444 8.15 21.21 12.61
N LEU A 445 9.19 20.91 11.81
CA LEU A 445 9.79 19.58 11.84
C LEU A 445 10.39 19.22 13.22
N PRO A 446 11.16 20.10 13.89
CA PRO A 446 11.68 19.77 15.22
C PRO A 446 10.58 19.56 16.25
N GLY A 447 9.53 20.40 16.26
CA GLY A 447 8.42 20.25 17.19
C GLY A 447 7.56 19.02 16.89
N TYR A 448 7.40 18.63 15.63
CA TYR A 448 6.75 17.37 15.28
C TYR A 448 7.56 16.15 15.77
N VAL A 449 8.89 16.16 15.63
CA VAL A 449 9.77 15.10 16.15
C VAL A 449 9.71 15.03 17.69
N GLU A 450 9.70 16.18 18.37
CA GLU A 450 9.52 16.26 19.82
C GLU A 450 8.16 15.72 20.28
N LEU A 451 7.08 16.07 19.57
CA LEU A 451 5.75 15.54 19.83
C LEU A 451 5.71 14.01 19.66
N GLN A 452 6.26 13.46 18.59
CA GLN A 452 6.28 12.00 18.39
C GLN A 452 7.04 11.26 19.50
N ARG A 453 8.13 11.85 20.02
CA ARG A 453 8.84 11.29 21.18
C ARG A 453 7.98 11.33 22.44
N THR A 454 7.31 12.46 22.69
CA THR A 454 6.37 12.61 23.82
C THR A 454 5.24 11.59 23.75
N LEU A 455 4.69 11.34 22.56
CA LEU A 455 3.65 10.35 22.33
C LEU A 455 4.15 8.92 22.60
N ALA A 456 5.35 8.59 22.12
CA ALA A 456 5.98 7.29 22.36
C ALA A 456 6.22 7.03 23.87
N GLU A 457 6.60 8.05 24.64
CA GLU A 457 6.77 7.95 26.09
C GLU A 457 5.45 7.77 26.85
N LYS A 458 4.36 8.41 26.39
CA LYS A 458 3.02 8.24 26.98
C LYS A 458 2.42 6.86 26.72
N ALA A 459 2.85 6.17 25.65
CA ALA A 459 2.42 4.83 25.28
C ALA A 459 0.89 4.67 25.32
N ASN A 460 0.16 5.52 24.58
CA ASN A 460 -1.29 5.51 24.51
C ASN A 460 -1.79 5.14 23.10
N PRO A 461 -2.04 3.84 22.82
CA PRO A 461 -2.44 3.37 21.50
C PRO A 461 -3.74 4.00 20.97
N ALA A 462 -4.67 4.35 21.86
CA ALA A 462 -5.92 5.00 21.48
C ALA A 462 -5.66 6.42 20.93
N LEU A 463 -4.85 7.20 21.64
CA LEU A 463 -4.43 8.53 21.19
C LEU A 463 -3.64 8.45 19.88
N ASP A 464 -2.68 7.53 19.79
CA ASP A 464 -1.85 7.33 18.59
C ASP A 464 -2.69 6.99 17.37
N SER A 465 -3.70 6.12 17.53
CA SER A 465 -4.61 5.75 16.45
C SER A 465 -5.46 6.94 15.98
N ARG A 466 -5.97 7.77 16.91
CA ARG A 466 -6.71 8.99 16.55
C ARG A 466 -5.83 9.98 15.78
N LEU A 467 -4.63 10.25 16.30
CA LEU A 467 -3.68 11.17 15.67
C LEU A 467 -3.27 10.69 14.29
N ARG A 468 -3.05 9.37 14.11
CA ARG A 468 -2.74 8.77 12.81
C ARG A 468 -3.82 9.02 11.76
N ARG A 469 -5.11 9.07 12.14
CA ARG A 469 -6.22 9.41 11.22
C ARG A 469 -6.26 10.89 10.83
N MET A 470 -5.57 11.75 11.60
CA MET A 470 -5.45 13.18 11.34
C MET A 470 -4.13 13.53 10.61
N GLN A 471 -3.26 12.55 10.38
CA GLN A 471 -2.03 12.73 9.60
C GLN A 471 -2.33 12.77 8.09
N SER A 472 -1.51 13.54 7.38
CA SER A 472 -1.46 13.51 5.92
C SER A 472 -0.87 12.17 5.44
N TYR A 473 -1.07 11.83 4.17
CA TYR A 473 -0.37 10.68 3.56
C TYR A 473 0.98 11.13 2.99
N SER A 474 1.95 10.22 2.95
CA SER A 474 3.17 10.46 2.16
C SER A 474 2.82 10.49 0.67
N ILE A 475 3.35 11.48 -0.05
CA ILE A 475 3.16 11.68 -1.49
C ILE A 475 4.51 11.67 -2.21
N ILE A 476 4.46 11.48 -3.53
CA ILE A 476 5.61 11.68 -4.41
C ILE A 476 5.52 13.12 -4.91
N SER A 477 6.65 13.83 -4.96
CA SER A 477 6.74 15.22 -5.43
C SER A 477 7.92 15.41 -6.39
N ALA A 478 7.81 16.35 -7.32
CA ALA A 478 8.91 16.80 -8.18
C ALA A 478 9.80 17.87 -7.52
N SER A 479 9.42 18.33 -6.32
CA SER A 479 10.09 19.38 -5.57
C SER A 479 10.46 18.91 -4.17
N ALA A 480 11.53 19.50 -3.63
CA ALA A 480 12.01 19.18 -2.30
C ALA A 480 11.06 19.72 -1.22
N GLU A 481 10.46 18.83 -0.44
CA GLU A 481 9.78 19.17 0.80
C GLU A 481 10.24 18.26 1.94
N ARG A 482 9.80 18.59 3.15
CA ARG A 482 10.09 17.80 4.35
C ARG A 482 9.33 16.48 4.35
N HIS A 483 9.89 15.50 5.04
CA HIS A 483 9.24 14.22 5.30
C HIS A 483 8.96 14.09 6.80
N PHE A 484 7.88 14.71 7.28
CA PHE A 484 7.55 14.77 8.71
C PHE A 484 7.46 13.38 9.36
N ALA A 485 6.85 12.39 8.68
CA ALA A 485 6.72 11.05 9.25
C ALA A 485 8.06 10.33 9.49
N MET A 486 9.15 10.78 8.86
CA MET A 486 10.50 10.25 9.11
C MET A 486 11.35 11.23 9.94
N GLY A 487 10.85 12.44 10.23
CA GLY A 487 11.63 13.49 10.89
C GLY A 487 12.78 14.01 10.02
N LEU A 488 12.62 14.04 8.70
CA LEU A 488 13.69 14.40 7.77
C LEU A 488 13.38 15.70 7.02
N ASP A 489 14.40 16.53 6.82
CA ASP A 489 14.27 17.79 6.10
C ASP A 489 14.05 17.59 4.59
N GLY A 490 14.48 16.47 4.02
CA GLY A 490 14.21 16.08 2.63
C GLY A 490 14.55 14.61 2.42
N TYR A 491 13.81 13.93 1.52
CA TYR A 491 14.01 12.50 1.27
C TYR A 491 13.73 12.15 -0.20
N ALA A 492 14.77 11.79 -0.95
CA ALA A 492 14.70 11.44 -2.37
C ALA A 492 15.30 10.05 -2.57
N THR A 493 14.54 9.14 -3.18
CA THR A 493 14.99 7.75 -3.36
C THR A 493 15.76 7.59 -4.66
N TRP A 494 16.89 6.89 -4.60
CA TRP A 494 17.69 6.53 -5.78
C TRP A 494 18.29 5.11 -5.65
N THR A 495 17.87 4.39 -4.62
CA THR A 495 18.46 3.13 -4.15
C THR A 495 17.72 1.90 -4.67
N SER A 496 16.71 2.05 -5.53
CA SER A 496 15.97 0.93 -6.12
C SER A 496 15.53 1.16 -7.58
N PRO A 497 16.43 1.59 -8.49
CA PRO A 497 16.06 1.95 -9.86
C PRO A 497 15.64 0.75 -10.72
N ILE A 498 15.94 -0.51 -10.33
CA ILE A 498 15.43 -1.69 -11.05
C ILE A 498 13.91 -1.82 -10.92
N ARG A 499 13.34 -1.31 -9.83
CA ARG A 499 11.93 -1.52 -9.44
C ARG A 499 11.14 -0.25 -9.17
N LYS A 500 11.75 0.94 -9.28
CA LYS A 500 11.10 2.25 -9.10
C LYS A 500 11.53 3.22 -10.20
N TYR A 501 10.57 3.69 -10.99
CA TYR A 501 10.83 4.65 -12.06
C TYR A 501 11.30 6.01 -11.52
N GLY A 502 10.80 6.45 -10.35
CA GLY A 502 11.28 7.67 -9.69
C GLY A 502 12.78 7.64 -9.39
N ASP A 503 13.33 6.47 -9.07
CA ASP A 503 14.76 6.28 -8.84
C ASP A 503 15.55 6.32 -10.16
N ILE A 504 14.98 5.85 -11.29
CA ILE A 504 15.55 6.04 -12.64
C ILE A 504 15.67 7.52 -12.99
N ILE A 505 14.63 8.32 -12.69
CA ILE A 505 14.66 9.78 -12.90
C ILE A 505 15.77 10.40 -12.05
N ASN A 506 15.84 10.06 -10.76
CA ASN A 506 16.86 10.57 -9.86
C ASN A 506 18.27 10.16 -10.27
N HIS A 507 18.49 8.95 -10.79
CA HIS A 507 19.77 8.53 -11.36
C HIS A 507 20.22 9.43 -12.50
N ARG A 508 19.31 9.76 -13.43
CA ARG A 508 19.61 10.68 -14.55
C ARG A 508 19.96 12.07 -14.06
N LEU A 509 19.21 12.59 -13.08
CA LEU A 509 19.47 13.91 -12.49
C LEU A 509 20.81 13.94 -11.76
N ILE A 510 21.15 12.92 -10.96
CA ILE A 510 22.46 12.80 -10.32
C ILE A 510 23.57 12.75 -11.37
N LYS A 511 23.44 11.94 -12.42
CA LYS A 511 24.46 11.89 -13.49
C LYS A 511 24.62 13.22 -14.23
N ALA A 512 23.53 13.97 -14.42
CA ALA A 512 23.61 15.31 -15.02
C ALA A 512 24.42 16.28 -14.16
N THR A 513 24.35 16.18 -12.82
CA THR A 513 25.22 17.00 -11.95
C THR A 513 26.69 16.60 -12.06
N LEU A 514 27.00 15.33 -12.32
CA LEU A 514 28.38 14.85 -12.49
C LEU A 514 29.03 15.33 -13.80
N THR A 515 28.24 15.49 -14.86
CA THR A 515 28.74 15.91 -16.19
C THR A 515 28.57 17.41 -16.46
N ASN A 516 28.06 18.18 -15.49
CA ASN A 516 27.59 19.56 -15.69
C ASN A 516 26.59 19.68 -16.86
N GLY A 517 25.80 18.62 -17.08
CA GLY A 517 24.77 18.55 -18.11
C GLY A 517 23.39 18.90 -17.58
N SER A 518 22.36 18.50 -18.33
CA SER A 518 20.97 18.56 -17.88
C SER A 518 20.28 17.23 -18.14
N ALA A 519 19.31 16.91 -17.29
CA ALA A 519 18.43 15.76 -17.46
C ALA A 519 16.98 16.21 -17.23
N PRO A 520 16.01 15.55 -17.87
CA PRO A 520 14.60 15.86 -17.64
C PRO A 520 14.21 15.52 -16.21
N SER A 521 13.55 16.46 -15.54
CA SER A 521 12.88 16.22 -14.27
C SER A 521 11.57 15.47 -14.48
N ALA A 522 11.02 14.91 -13.41
CA ALA A 522 9.66 14.35 -13.47
C ALA A 522 8.64 15.45 -13.82
N THR A 523 7.74 15.12 -14.74
CA THR A 523 6.56 15.93 -15.05
C THR A 523 5.48 15.76 -13.99
N GLU A 524 4.53 16.70 -13.92
CA GLU A 524 3.37 16.59 -13.02
C GLU A 524 2.55 15.32 -13.28
N ASP A 525 2.34 14.98 -14.56
CA ASP A 525 1.65 13.76 -14.98
C ASP A 525 2.38 12.48 -14.52
N GLU A 526 3.72 12.44 -14.62
CA GLU A 526 4.50 11.31 -14.11
C GLU A 526 4.40 11.18 -12.59
N VAL A 527 4.40 12.29 -11.84
CA VAL A 527 4.23 12.27 -10.38
C VAL A 527 2.85 11.76 -9.98
N ILE A 528 1.80 12.22 -10.66
CA ILE A 528 0.42 11.75 -10.45
C ILE A 528 0.34 10.25 -10.77
N LEU A 529 0.90 9.81 -11.90
CA LEU A 529 0.89 8.41 -12.32
C LEU A 529 1.63 7.53 -11.32
N MET A 530 2.84 7.91 -10.88
CA MET A 530 3.58 7.16 -9.87
C MET A 530 2.78 7.05 -8.57
N SER A 531 2.13 8.12 -8.12
CA SER A 531 1.31 8.11 -6.92
C SER A 531 0.11 7.16 -7.05
N GLU A 532 -0.55 7.17 -8.20
CA GLU A 532 -1.67 6.27 -8.49
C GLU A 532 -1.23 4.80 -8.59
N ARG A 533 -0.13 4.50 -9.31
CA ARG A 533 0.43 3.14 -9.40
C ARG A 533 0.82 2.60 -8.03
N ARG A 534 1.48 3.41 -7.19
CA ARG A 534 1.80 3.02 -5.80
C ARG A 534 0.54 2.68 -4.99
N ARG A 535 -0.56 3.40 -5.18
CA ARG A 535 -1.84 3.11 -4.54
C ARG A 535 -2.44 1.80 -5.06
N GLN A 536 -2.49 1.61 -6.37
CA GLN A 536 -2.99 0.40 -7.03
C GLN A 536 -2.21 -0.85 -6.61
N HIS A 537 -0.89 -0.76 -6.48
CA HIS A 537 -0.04 -1.88 -6.06
C HIS A 537 -0.39 -2.32 -4.63
N ARG A 538 -0.47 -1.39 -3.67
CA ARG A 538 -0.88 -1.70 -2.29
C ARG A 538 -2.28 -2.30 -2.22
N MET A 539 -3.19 -1.85 -3.07
CA MET A 539 -4.52 -2.44 -3.16
C MET A 539 -4.47 -3.86 -3.74
N ALA A 540 -3.66 -4.09 -4.77
CA ALA A 540 -3.51 -5.41 -5.39
C ALA A 540 -2.90 -6.44 -4.43
N GLU A 541 -1.84 -6.07 -3.73
CA GLU A 541 -1.21 -6.91 -2.71
C GLU A 541 -2.22 -7.30 -1.63
N ARG A 542 -2.90 -6.31 -1.03
CA ARG A 542 -3.91 -6.55 0.01
C ARG A 542 -5.06 -7.42 -0.49
N ASP A 543 -5.54 -7.16 -1.71
CA ASP A 543 -6.63 -7.91 -2.31
C ASP A 543 -6.24 -9.39 -2.48
N ILE A 544 -5.05 -9.68 -3.02
CA ILE A 544 -4.55 -11.07 -3.17
C ILE A 544 -4.32 -11.74 -1.82
N SER A 545 -3.69 -11.06 -0.86
CA SER A 545 -3.53 -11.61 0.49
C SER A 545 -4.88 -11.98 1.10
N SER A 546 -5.94 -11.19 0.87
CA SER A 546 -7.29 -11.50 1.36
C SER A 546 -7.87 -12.79 0.75
N TRP A 547 -7.60 -13.07 -0.52
CA TRP A 547 -7.97 -14.36 -1.13
C TRP A 547 -7.24 -15.51 -0.45
N LEU A 548 -5.91 -15.38 -0.32
CA LEU A 548 -5.05 -16.42 0.21
C LEU A 548 -5.33 -16.72 1.69
N TYR A 549 -5.56 -15.69 2.51
CA TYR A 549 -5.95 -15.86 3.92
C TYR A 549 -7.24 -16.64 4.08
N VAL A 550 -8.23 -16.37 3.23
CA VAL A 550 -9.54 -17.02 3.30
C VAL A 550 -9.42 -18.51 2.95
N ASP A 551 -8.64 -18.84 1.93
CA ASP A 551 -8.39 -20.25 1.60
C ASP A 551 -7.56 -20.95 2.69
N TYR A 552 -6.49 -20.31 3.17
CA TYR A 552 -5.62 -20.84 4.22
C TYR A 552 -6.37 -21.09 5.54
N LEU A 553 -7.23 -20.17 5.96
CA LEU A 553 -7.95 -20.25 7.25
C LEU A 553 -9.27 -21.02 7.19
N THR A 554 -9.72 -21.48 6.01
CA THR A 554 -10.96 -22.26 5.89
C THR A 554 -11.03 -23.45 6.87
N PRO A 555 -9.97 -24.27 7.03
CA PRO A 555 -9.97 -25.38 8.00
C PRO A 555 -10.04 -24.94 9.46
N ALA A 556 -9.70 -23.68 9.77
CA ALA A 556 -9.71 -23.15 11.15
C ALA A 556 -11.14 -23.01 11.72
N VAL A 557 -12.15 -22.89 10.84
CA VAL A 557 -13.56 -22.78 11.23
C VAL A 557 -14.03 -24.06 11.92
N GLU A 558 -13.73 -25.23 11.35
CA GLU A 558 -14.16 -26.52 11.88
C GLU A 558 -13.34 -26.95 13.10
N SER A 559 -12.02 -26.73 13.06
CA SER A 559 -11.11 -27.08 14.15
C SER A 559 -11.26 -26.19 15.38
N LYS A 560 -11.88 -25.00 15.24
CA LYS A 560 -11.99 -23.97 16.29
C LYS A 560 -10.63 -23.61 16.90
N GLN A 561 -9.58 -23.65 16.08
CA GLN A 561 -8.24 -23.23 16.50
C GLN A 561 -8.29 -21.81 17.09
N ALA A 562 -7.65 -21.65 18.24
CA ALA A 562 -7.45 -20.34 18.86
C ALA A 562 -6.19 -19.69 18.26
N PHE A 563 -6.30 -18.40 17.97
CA PHE A 563 -5.21 -17.56 17.48
C PHE A 563 -5.04 -16.38 18.42
N GLU A 564 -3.80 -16.02 18.70
CA GLU A 564 -3.50 -14.73 19.30
C GLU A 564 -3.72 -13.61 18.27
N ALA A 565 -4.45 -12.55 18.66
CA ALA A 565 -4.81 -11.47 17.77
C ALA A 565 -4.74 -10.10 18.45
N SER A 566 -4.14 -9.12 17.78
CA SER A 566 -4.09 -7.74 18.27
C SER A 566 -5.25 -6.90 17.70
N ILE A 567 -5.90 -6.11 18.55
CA ILE A 567 -6.97 -5.19 18.15
C ILE A 567 -6.38 -4.00 17.39
N MET A 568 -6.69 -3.93 16.10
CA MET A 568 -6.19 -2.88 15.20
C MET A 568 -7.13 -1.68 15.07
N ASP A 569 -8.45 -1.92 15.15
CA ASP A 569 -9.45 -0.89 14.90
C ASP A 569 -10.77 -1.17 15.64
N VAL A 570 -11.45 -0.11 16.06
CA VAL A 570 -12.80 -0.15 16.64
C VAL A 570 -13.72 0.70 15.78
N ASN A 571 -14.85 0.11 15.38
CA ASN A 571 -15.91 0.83 14.67
C ASN A 571 -17.29 0.52 15.28
N ARG A 572 -18.32 1.22 14.79
CA ARG A 572 -19.72 1.05 15.27
C ARG A 572 -20.23 -0.39 15.17
N GLY A 573 -19.66 -1.20 14.28
CA GLY A 573 -20.04 -2.59 14.06
C GLY A 573 -19.29 -3.60 14.91
N GLY A 574 -18.15 -3.27 15.51
CA GLY A 574 -17.29 -4.20 16.26
C GLY A 574 -15.79 -3.89 16.13
N LEU A 575 -14.96 -4.94 16.24
CA LEU A 575 -13.49 -4.87 16.23
C LEU A 575 -12.91 -5.37 14.91
N ARG A 576 -11.80 -4.80 14.46
CA ARG A 576 -10.88 -5.48 13.53
C ARG A 576 -9.66 -5.95 14.29
N VAL A 577 -9.29 -7.21 14.10
CA VAL A 577 -8.14 -7.83 14.74
C VAL A 577 -7.19 -8.38 13.70
N ARG A 578 -5.90 -8.39 13.99
CA ARG A 578 -4.87 -9.06 13.18
C ARG A 578 -4.38 -10.29 13.94
N LEU A 579 -4.45 -11.45 13.31
CA LEU A 579 -3.88 -12.68 13.86
C LEU A 579 -2.34 -12.56 13.84
N LEU A 580 -1.68 -12.74 14.97
CA LEU A 580 -0.23 -12.50 15.08
C LEU A 580 0.60 -13.58 14.38
N GLU A 581 0.10 -14.81 14.32
CA GLU A 581 0.79 -15.96 13.72
C GLU A 581 0.88 -15.91 12.20
N ASN A 582 0.01 -15.15 11.53
CA ASN A 582 -0.08 -15.15 10.07
C ASN A 582 -0.47 -13.81 9.44
N GLY A 583 -0.85 -12.80 10.21
CA GLY A 583 -1.13 -11.46 9.68
C GLY A 583 -2.53 -11.28 9.10
N ALA A 584 -3.36 -12.32 9.07
CA ALA A 584 -4.72 -12.22 8.56
C ALA A 584 -5.55 -11.22 9.38
N VAL A 585 -6.38 -10.44 8.69
CA VAL A 585 -7.28 -9.48 9.32
C VAL A 585 -8.67 -10.09 9.41
N ALA A 586 -9.18 -10.21 10.63
CA ALA A 586 -10.53 -10.68 10.91
C ALA A 586 -11.39 -9.57 11.53
N PHE A 587 -12.70 -9.66 11.30
CA PHE A 587 -13.68 -8.79 11.92
C PHE A 587 -14.43 -9.53 13.03
N ILE A 588 -14.59 -8.90 14.19
CA ILE A 588 -15.41 -9.40 15.29
C ILE A 588 -16.65 -8.50 15.42
N PRO A 589 -17.82 -8.93 14.92
CA PRO A 589 -19.06 -8.21 15.10
C PRO A 589 -19.39 -7.99 16.57
N ALA A 590 -19.95 -6.82 16.91
CA ALA A 590 -20.36 -6.50 18.27
C ALA A 590 -21.36 -7.52 18.86
N SER A 591 -22.16 -8.17 18.02
CA SER A 591 -23.07 -9.26 18.42
C SER A 591 -22.37 -10.54 18.86
N LEU A 592 -21.08 -10.71 18.57
CA LEU A 592 -20.26 -11.83 19.03
C LEU A 592 -19.39 -11.48 20.24
N LEU A 593 -19.45 -10.22 20.73
CA LEU A 593 -18.74 -9.78 21.93
C LEU A 593 -19.56 -9.99 23.20
N HIS A 594 -20.89 -9.95 23.09
CA HIS A 594 -21.82 -10.14 24.21
C HIS A 594 -23.18 -10.64 23.72
N ASP A 595 -23.82 -11.51 24.50
CA ASP A 595 -25.15 -12.06 24.20
C ASP A 595 -26.23 -10.97 24.07
N ASN A 596 -26.13 -9.93 24.91
CA ASN A 596 -27.00 -8.76 24.83
C ASN A 596 -26.29 -7.61 24.11
N LYS A 597 -26.57 -7.43 22.82
CA LYS A 597 -26.02 -6.35 21.99
C LYS A 597 -26.27 -4.94 22.56
N LYS A 598 -27.36 -4.71 23.29
CA LYS A 598 -27.67 -3.39 23.86
C LYS A 598 -26.70 -2.96 24.95
N GLU A 599 -26.01 -3.93 25.56
CA GLU A 599 -25.01 -3.69 26.60
C GLU A 599 -23.62 -3.41 26.01
N VAL A 600 -23.44 -3.55 24.69
CA VAL A 600 -22.18 -3.30 23.99
C VAL A 600 -22.19 -1.87 23.43
N LYS A 601 -21.22 -1.06 23.85
CA LYS A 601 -20.99 0.29 23.35
C LYS A 601 -19.64 0.33 22.64
N CYS A 602 -19.65 0.51 21.33
CA CYS A 602 -18.45 0.75 20.55
C CYS A 602 -18.09 2.25 20.60
N LEU A 603 -17.11 2.59 21.44
CA LEU A 603 -16.60 3.95 21.62
C LEU A 603 -15.53 4.22 20.58
N VAL A 604 -15.95 4.54 19.35
CA VAL A 604 -15.06 4.76 18.20
C VAL A 604 -14.04 5.87 18.46
N GLU A 605 -14.44 6.90 19.22
CA GLU A 605 -13.60 8.04 19.55
C GLU A 605 -12.45 7.68 20.48
N THR A 606 -12.66 6.79 21.45
CA THR A 606 -11.60 6.34 22.37
C THR A 606 -10.95 5.04 21.93
N GLY A 607 -11.39 4.44 20.81
CA GLY A 607 -10.86 3.15 20.35
C GLY A 607 -11.17 2.01 21.32
N GLN A 608 -12.31 2.07 22.02
CA GLN A 608 -12.65 1.11 23.06
C GLN A 608 -14.01 0.47 22.80
N ILE A 609 -14.20 -0.74 23.34
CA ILE A 609 -15.52 -1.34 23.50
C ILE A 609 -15.81 -1.51 24.98
N SER A 610 -16.95 -0.96 25.38
CA SER A 610 -17.50 -1.17 26.71
C SER A 610 -18.64 -2.18 26.68
N ILE A 611 -18.65 -3.07 27.67
CA ILE A 611 -19.76 -4.00 27.93
C ILE A 611 -20.25 -3.70 29.35
N LYS A 612 -21.57 -3.49 29.51
CA LYS A 612 -22.17 -3.11 30.82
C LYS A 612 -21.46 -1.92 31.48
N ASP A 613 -21.10 -0.92 30.68
CA ASP A 613 -20.41 0.32 31.11
C ASP A 613 -19.00 0.12 31.68
N GLN A 614 -18.39 -1.06 31.50
CA GLN A 614 -16.97 -1.31 31.77
C GLN A 614 -16.20 -1.46 30.46
N VAL A 615 -14.98 -0.92 30.37
CA VAL A 615 -14.13 -1.09 29.17
C VAL A 615 -13.53 -2.49 29.20
N GLU A 616 -13.84 -3.28 28.17
CA GLU A 616 -13.40 -4.68 28.07
C GLU A 616 -12.33 -4.87 26.97
N TYR A 617 -12.36 -4.02 25.95
CA TYR A 617 -11.44 -4.09 24.82
C TYR A 617 -10.97 -2.69 24.45
N SER A 618 -9.69 -2.57 24.15
CA SER A 618 -9.03 -1.35 23.70
C SER A 618 -8.14 -1.62 22.50
N LEU A 619 -7.89 -0.59 21.68
CA LEU A 619 -6.88 -0.66 20.62
C LEU A 619 -5.52 -1.08 21.20
N GLY A 620 -4.85 -1.98 20.49
CA GLY A 620 -3.56 -2.54 20.90
C GLY A 620 -3.65 -3.78 21.77
N ASP A 621 -4.80 -4.04 22.43
CA ASP A 621 -4.96 -5.23 23.26
C ASP A 621 -4.73 -6.50 22.43
N VAL A 622 -4.13 -7.50 23.07
CA VAL A 622 -3.93 -8.82 22.50
C VAL A 622 -4.94 -9.78 23.13
N ILE A 623 -5.75 -10.42 22.29
CA ILE A 623 -6.84 -11.31 22.69
C ILE A 623 -6.75 -12.64 21.95
N TYR A 624 -7.32 -13.69 22.51
CA TYR A 624 -7.45 -14.98 21.83
C TYR A 624 -8.78 -15.06 21.09
N VAL A 625 -8.73 -15.44 19.81
CA VAL A 625 -9.92 -15.54 18.95
C VAL A 625 -9.95 -16.88 18.23
N ASN A 626 -11.13 -17.39 17.92
CA ASN A 626 -11.30 -18.43 16.91
C ASN A 626 -12.05 -17.89 15.69
N ILE A 627 -11.87 -18.56 14.56
CA ILE A 627 -12.57 -18.19 13.33
C ILE A 627 -14.00 -18.72 13.40
N ALA A 628 -14.98 -17.83 13.37
CA ALA A 628 -16.40 -18.15 13.46
C ALA A 628 -17.00 -18.48 12.09
N GLU A 629 -16.62 -17.71 11.06
CA GLU A 629 -17.13 -17.85 9.70
C GLU A 629 -16.11 -17.33 8.70
N ILE A 630 -16.02 -17.98 7.55
CA ILE A 630 -15.28 -17.48 6.38
C ILE A 630 -16.22 -17.40 5.19
N ASN A 631 -16.28 -16.22 4.58
CA ASN A 631 -17.04 -16.00 3.36
C ASN A 631 -16.07 -15.86 2.16
N LYS A 632 -15.93 -16.94 1.38
CA LYS A 632 -15.03 -16.99 0.21
C LYS A 632 -15.40 -15.99 -0.89
N GLU A 633 -16.69 -15.79 -1.13
CA GLU A 633 -17.15 -14.86 -2.18
C GLU A 633 -16.82 -13.41 -1.83
N LYS A 634 -16.93 -13.04 -0.55
CA LYS A 634 -16.66 -11.68 -0.07
C LYS A 634 -15.23 -11.48 0.40
N ARG A 635 -14.47 -12.57 0.54
CA ARG A 635 -13.11 -12.62 1.10
C ARG A 635 -13.06 -12.04 2.52
N ASN A 636 -14.08 -12.36 3.32
CA ASN A 636 -14.22 -11.87 4.69
C ASN A 636 -13.98 -13.00 5.69
N ILE A 637 -13.23 -12.68 6.75
CA ILE A 637 -12.98 -13.56 7.89
C ILE A 637 -13.68 -12.96 9.11
N VAL A 638 -14.60 -13.72 9.70
CA VAL A 638 -15.29 -13.37 10.93
C VAL A 638 -14.68 -14.18 12.06
N ALA A 639 -14.21 -13.49 13.08
CA ALA A 639 -13.69 -14.10 14.30
C ALA A 639 -14.62 -13.83 15.48
N LYS A 640 -14.43 -14.60 16.56
CA LYS A 640 -15.02 -14.32 17.87
C LYS A 640 -14.01 -14.61 18.97
N PRO A 641 -14.09 -13.93 20.13
CA PRO A 641 -13.25 -14.26 21.26
C PRO A 641 -13.44 -15.72 21.68
N VAL A 642 -12.35 -16.41 22.02
CA VAL A 642 -12.42 -17.67 22.77
C VAL A 642 -12.87 -17.28 24.19
N GLU A 643 -13.84 -17.99 24.78
CA GLU A 643 -14.53 -17.55 26.01
C GLU A 643 -13.63 -16.98 27.12
N ARG A 644 -14.18 -15.96 27.80
CA ARG A 644 -13.57 -15.00 28.75
C ARG A 644 -12.52 -15.60 29.69
N ILE A 645 -11.39 -14.89 29.88
CA ILE A 645 -10.68 -14.93 31.15
C ILE A 645 -11.66 -14.42 32.20
N ALA A 646 -12.26 -15.35 32.93
CA ALA A 646 -12.95 -15.03 34.17
C ALA A 646 -11.90 -14.52 35.15
N SER A 647 -11.99 -13.24 35.51
CA SER A 647 -11.44 -12.73 36.77
C SER A 647 -12.59 -12.30 37.65
#